data_AF-A0AA43TUB5-F1
#
_entry.id   AF-A0AA43TUB5-F1
#
_cell.length_a   1.000
_cell.length_b   1.000
_cell.length_c   1.000
_cell.angle_alpha   90.00
_cell.angle_beta   90.00
_cell.angle_gamma   90.00
#
_symmetry.space_group_name_H-M   'P 1'
#
loop_
_entity.id
_entity.type
_entity.pdbx_description
1 polymer ?
#
loop_
_entity_poly.entity_id
_entity_poly.type
_entity_poly.pdbx_seq_one_letter_code
_entity_poly.pdbx_strand_id
1 'polypeptide(L)'
;MMSSKGITPSPWPAKLKGPAIKNMDGFQVAQCIALAEALADGKVDLCEMDEQSLWFRGKSSKRKRPPQDEDRVQDAKRLKSGPPPSPSKHRSRKISTQQDIRRAFSTSVVSDGLHPPAATIDRDLRELIEASEITSFRKRVLTALCQVPKGRVSTYLALSNHLRSSPRAVGNALRNNPFAPRVPCHRIVAANGGIGGFGGEWGLGGQHFSKKVKLLSEEGVKIDERKGVIKDALLYLIGTSSSYLSIEALKAAVAEAKRGDDVGRYEQAVNALAEAAPTDGDATPDIEWVERTRKRVKVETDRMETELKGYKNNLIKESIRMGYQDLGKQYQRIGDLANSTKSFSKMYDHMTASSHMVTMCMHLIHVAIDQRNWYSVTMNAQRVGANGTTKWEEAKKQSAKLSASLALADLASCEYKKAAEGFINTDPSMTQAKLDDPLDEEAFNEVLTPNDIAVYGGLCALASFSRSELQSKVLEHKTFRNYLELEPHIRRAISFFISSKYSSCLSILQGWRADYLLDIYLQPCFLKILEKVRRKAIHQYFVPFSCVTLETLAHAFTTDVSTIELELTQMIKRGDLDARIDPVDRLLLAPQAETRGKVHEQAMETAKDYGRIAHLRVLRMAMLNAGLEVKPTRDRPAPGTMPVEPMFNGLNSGDLGGVGSGRF
;
A
#
# COMPACT_ATOMS: atom_id res chain seq x y z
N MET A 1 -62.09 33.31 3.76
CA MET A 1 -61.21 34.29 3.09
C MET A 1 -59.80 33.71 3.09
N MET A 2 -59.46 32.92 2.07
CA MET A 2 -58.74 33.35 0.85
C MET A 2 -57.31 33.84 1.11
N SER A 3 -56.31 33.02 0.77
CA SER A 3 -55.35 33.38 -0.29
C SER A 3 -54.49 32.17 -0.67
N SER A 4 -54.88 31.57 -1.80
CA SER A 4 -54.10 30.63 -2.58
C SER A 4 -53.00 31.37 -3.36
N LYS A 5 -51.72 31.06 -3.11
CA LYS A 5 -50.65 31.36 -4.09
C LYS A 5 -50.32 30.08 -4.84
N GLY A 6 -50.83 30.02 -6.07
CA GLY A 6 -50.54 28.97 -7.03
C GLY A 6 -49.08 28.98 -7.44
N ILE A 7 -48.45 27.81 -7.34
CA ILE A 7 -47.23 27.49 -8.05
C ILE A 7 -47.65 27.22 -9.50
N THR A 8 -47.36 28.14 -10.40
CA THR A 8 -47.50 27.91 -11.84
C THR A 8 -46.42 26.92 -12.28
N PRO A 9 -46.74 25.86 -13.05
CA PRO A 9 -45.73 24.98 -13.61
C PRO A 9 -45.03 25.70 -14.77
N SER A 10 -43.76 26.04 -14.60
CA SER A 10 -42.92 26.44 -15.73
C SER A 10 -42.89 25.30 -16.77
N PRO A 11 -43.06 25.60 -18.07
CA PRO A 11 -43.00 24.59 -19.11
C PRO A 11 -41.60 23.95 -19.14
N TRP A 12 -41.61 22.64 -19.36
CA TRP A 12 -40.45 21.72 -19.39
C TRP A 12 -39.21 22.15 -20.21
N PRO A 13 -39.28 22.99 -21.27
CA PRO A 13 -38.11 23.31 -22.10
C PRO A 13 -36.98 24.06 -21.38
N ALA A 14 -37.22 24.69 -20.23
CA ALA A 14 -36.21 25.46 -19.51
C ALA A 14 -35.20 24.59 -18.71
N LYS A 15 -35.44 23.27 -18.56
CA LYS A 15 -34.57 22.35 -17.81
C LYS A 15 -33.64 21.48 -18.66
N LEU A 16 -33.67 21.61 -19.99
CA LEU A 16 -32.80 20.85 -20.89
C LEU A 16 -31.68 21.76 -21.42
N LYS A 17 -30.43 21.50 -21.03
CA LYS A 17 -29.27 22.04 -21.77
C LYS A 17 -29.37 21.53 -23.21
N GLY A 18 -29.35 22.44 -24.17
CA GLY A 18 -29.88 22.23 -25.54
C GLY A 18 -29.38 20.97 -26.26
N PRO A 19 -30.17 20.39 -27.17
CA PRO A 19 -29.89 19.06 -27.71
C PRO A 19 -28.86 19.11 -28.85
N ALA A 20 -28.31 17.94 -29.17
CA ALA A 20 -27.39 17.67 -30.27
C ALA A 20 -28.01 17.85 -31.70
N ILE A 21 -28.96 18.78 -31.85
CA ILE A 21 -29.66 19.08 -33.11
C ILE A 21 -28.77 19.90 -34.07
N LYS A 22 -27.79 20.65 -33.55
CA LYS A 22 -26.93 21.53 -34.36
C LYS A 22 -26.13 20.82 -35.48
N ASN A 23 -26.05 19.48 -35.46
CA ASN A 23 -25.25 18.69 -36.40
C ASN A 23 -26.08 17.65 -37.19
N MET A 24 -27.42 17.75 -37.20
CA MET A 24 -28.29 16.83 -37.94
C MET A 24 -28.88 17.51 -39.18
N ASP A 25 -28.96 16.78 -40.29
CA ASP A 25 -29.68 17.25 -41.49
C ASP A 25 -31.20 17.12 -41.34
N GLY A 26 -31.96 17.81 -42.19
CA GLY A 26 -33.44 17.82 -42.09
C GLY A 26 -34.09 16.44 -42.26
N PHE A 27 -33.42 15.53 -42.96
CA PHE A 27 -33.87 14.15 -43.16
C PHE A 27 -33.69 13.31 -41.90
N GLN A 28 -32.56 13.48 -41.21
CA GLN A 28 -32.26 12.84 -39.93
C GLN A 28 -33.23 13.28 -38.84
N VAL A 29 -33.62 14.56 -38.83
CA VAL A 29 -34.61 15.08 -37.88
C VAL A 29 -35.99 14.47 -38.15
N ALA A 30 -36.42 14.38 -39.41
CA ALA A 30 -37.70 13.77 -39.77
C ALA A 30 -37.77 12.27 -39.38
N GLN A 31 -36.66 11.54 -39.54
CA GLN A 31 -36.61 10.13 -39.12
C GLN A 31 -36.61 9.95 -37.60
N CYS A 32 -35.97 10.87 -36.85
CA CYS A 32 -36.06 10.84 -35.39
C CYS A 32 -37.47 11.12 -34.88
N ILE A 33 -38.24 11.97 -35.56
CA ILE A 33 -39.64 12.25 -35.22
C ILE A 33 -40.52 11.03 -35.52
N ALA A 34 -40.40 10.44 -36.72
CA ALA A 34 -41.14 9.22 -37.08
C ALA A 34 -40.83 8.03 -36.14
N LEU A 35 -39.58 7.91 -35.69
CA LEU A 35 -39.18 6.90 -34.72
C LEU A 35 -39.78 7.16 -33.33
N ALA A 36 -39.84 8.43 -32.89
CA ALA A 36 -40.46 8.79 -31.62
C ALA A 36 -41.97 8.50 -31.61
N GLU A 37 -42.66 8.70 -32.74
CA GLU A 37 -44.07 8.35 -32.92
C GLU A 37 -44.28 6.83 -32.91
N ALA A 38 -43.39 6.06 -33.57
CA ALA A 38 -43.43 4.59 -33.53
C ALA A 38 -43.17 4.00 -32.12
N LEU A 39 -42.43 4.73 -31.27
CA LEU A 39 -42.24 4.39 -29.85
C LEU A 39 -43.48 4.70 -29.01
N ALA A 40 -44.14 5.83 -29.27
CA ALA A 40 -45.39 6.17 -28.59
C ALA A 40 -46.49 5.14 -28.89
N ASP A 41 -46.48 4.57 -30.09
CA ASP A 41 -47.36 3.48 -30.54
C ASP A 41 -46.93 2.07 -30.06
N GLY A 42 -45.79 1.93 -29.39
CA GLY A 42 -45.31 0.64 -28.85
C GLY A 42 -44.87 -0.39 -29.90
N LYS A 43 -44.56 0.03 -31.13
CA LYS A 43 -44.23 -0.87 -32.27
C LYS A 43 -42.75 -1.28 -32.34
N VAL A 44 -41.87 -0.73 -31.49
CA VAL A 44 -40.40 -0.93 -31.54
C VAL A 44 -39.81 -1.14 -30.14
N ASP A 45 -38.89 -2.10 -29.98
CA ASP A 45 -38.18 -2.39 -28.72
C ASP A 45 -36.82 -1.65 -28.63
N LEU A 46 -36.46 -1.23 -27.41
CA LEU A 46 -35.33 -0.34 -27.09
C LEU A 46 -33.95 -0.91 -27.47
N CYS A 47 -33.84 -2.22 -27.71
CA CYS A 47 -32.59 -2.87 -28.09
C CYS A 47 -32.22 -2.70 -29.57
N GLU A 48 -33.19 -2.72 -30.49
CA GLU A 48 -32.92 -2.47 -31.92
C GLU A 48 -32.54 -1.01 -32.20
N MET A 49 -33.00 -0.10 -31.32
CA MET A 49 -32.70 1.34 -31.39
C MET A 49 -31.22 1.68 -31.21
N ASP A 50 -30.49 0.99 -30.33
CA ASP A 50 -29.09 1.37 -30.06
C ASP A 50 -28.21 1.07 -31.29
N GLU A 51 -28.52 0.00 -32.01
CA GLU A 51 -27.84 -0.39 -33.25
C GLU A 51 -28.18 0.54 -34.43
N GLN A 52 -29.46 0.89 -34.62
CA GLN A 52 -29.87 1.84 -35.64
C GLN A 52 -29.39 3.26 -35.35
N SER A 53 -29.39 3.70 -34.08
CA SER A 53 -28.85 5.01 -33.69
C SER A 53 -27.34 5.10 -33.93
N LEU A 54 -26.59 4.01 -33.71
CA LEU A 54 -25.17 3.94 -34.05
C LEU A 54 -24.92 4.00 -35.57
N TRP A 55 -25.84 3.44 -36.36
CA TRP A 55 -25.82 3.50 -37.82
C TRP A 55 -26.04 4.92 -38.35
N PHE A 56 -27.11 5.61 -37.91
CA PHE A 56 -27.41 7.00 -38.29
C PHE A 56 -26.33 8.01 -37.85
N ARG A 57 -25.63 7.73 -36.76
CA ARG A 57 -24.51 8.55 -36.26
C ARG A 57 -23.17 8.26 -36.96
N GLY A 58 -23.16 7.38 -37.98
CA GLY A 58 -21.97 7.08 -38.77
C GLY A 58 -20.87 6.32 -38.03
N LYS A 59 -21.20 5.58 -36.96
CA LYS A 59 -20.24 4.87 -36.10
C LYS A 59 -20.25 3.34 -36.26
N SER A 60 -20.80 2.80 -37.36
CA SER A 60 -20.60 1.39 -37.71
C SER A 60 -19.21 1.16 -38.31
N SER A 61 -18.62 0.01 -37.99
CA SER A 61 -17.22 -0.31 -38.23
C SER A 61 -16.88 -0.48 -39.73
N LYS A 62 -15.70 0.00 -40.12
CA LYS A 62 -14.97 -0.23 -41.39
C LYS A 62 -15.59 0.37 -42.68
N ARG A 63 -15.03 1.49 -43.13
CA ARG A 63 -15.12 1.95 -44.53
C ARG A 63 -14.44 0.94 -45.47
N LYS A 64 -15.20 0.25 -46.32
CA LYS A 64 -14.73 -0.27 -47.62
C LYS A 64 -14.96 0.83 -48.67
N ARG A 65 -13.97 1.08 -49.54
CA ARG A 65 -14.13 1.95 -50.72
C ARG A 65 -14.92 1.22 -51.82
N PRO A 66 -15.76 1.90 -52.61
CA PRO A 66 -16.24 1.37 -53.89
C PRO A 66 -15.32 1.79 -55.07
N PRO A 67 -15.45 1.15 -56.25
CA PRO A 67 -14.53 1.29 -57.38
C PRO A 67 -14.91 2.41 -58.37
N GLN A 68 -13.86 2.96 -59.01
CA GLN A 68 -13.70 3.66 -60.31
C GLN A 68 -14.83 4.53 -60.90
N ASP A 69 -14.46 5.74 -61.35
CA ASP A 69 -14.67 6.18 -62.74
C ASP A 69 -13.73 7.35 -63.13
N GLU A 70 -13.37 7.37 -64.41
CA GLU A 70 -12.39 8.23 -65.08
C GLU A 70 -12.90 9.66 -65.39
N ASP A 71 -11.97 10.49 -65.89
CA ASP A 71 -12.12 11.78 -66.56
C ASP A 71 -12.37 13.07 -65.76
N ARG A 72 -11.29 13.86 -65.58
CA ARG A 72 -11.15 15.25 -66.11
C ARG A 72 -9.80 15.92 -65.72
N VAL A 73 -8.84 15.80 -66.63
CA VAL A 73 -8.02 16.83 -67.29
C VAL A 73 -7.82 18.23 -66.64
N GLN A 74 -6.53 18.53 -66.40
CA GLN A 74 -5.72 19.76 -66.59
C GLN A 74 -5.62 20.94 -65.59
N ASP A 75 -4.33 21.18 -65.27
CA ASP A 75 -3.57 22.45 -65.22
C ASP A 75 -3.76 23.48 -64.10
N ALA A 76 -2.71 23.67 -63.27
CA ALA A 76 -1.77 24.79 -63.44
C ALA A 76 -0.70 24.87 -62.32
N LYS A 77 0.51 25.25 -62.74
CA LYS A 77 1.76 25.50 -61.97
C LYS A 77 1.62 26.63 -60.93
N ARG A 78 2.40 26.58 -59.82
CA ARG A 78 3.63 27.40 -59.58
C ARG A 78 4.04 27.53 -58.08
N LEU A 79 5.34 27.32 -57.86
CA LEU A 79 6.25 27.54 -56.71
C LEU A 79 5.81 28.41 -55.51
N LYS A 80 6.17 28.00 -54.27
CA LYS A 80 7.35 28.49 -53.50
C LYS A 80 7.43 27.92 -52.05
N SER A 81 8.64 27.43 -51.73
CA SER A 81 9.40 27.43 -50.46
C SER A 81 8.75 27.83 -49.10
N GLY A 82 8.89 26.94 -48.12
CA GLY A 82 8.89 27.23 -46.68
C GLY A 82 8.71 25.95 -45.83
N PRO A 83 9.54 25.66 -44.80
CA PRO A 83 9.38 24.47 -43.98
C PRO A 83 8.20 24.64 -43.00
N PRO A 84 7.32 23.64 -42.82
CA PRO A 84 6.23 23.74 -41.85
C PRO A 84 6.70 23.35 -40.42
N PRO A 85 6.08 23.92 -39.38
CA PRO A 85 6.31 23.55 -38.00
C PRO A 85 5.70 22.18 -37.68
N SER A 86 6.30 21.47 -36.73
CA SER A 86 5.83 20.21 -36.17
C SER A 86 4.56 20.38 -35.32
N PRO A 87 3.57 19.48 -35.45
CA PRO A 87 2.65 19.20 -34.38
C PRO A 87 2.67 17.73 -33.95
N SER A 88 2.79 17.59 -32.63
CA SER A 88 2.47 16.42 -31.81
C SER A 88 1.19 15.69 -32.22
N LYS A 89 1.23 14.34 -32.15
CA LYS A 89 0.25 13.44 -31.48
C LYS A 89 0.46 12.02 -32.00
N HIS A 90 1.18 11.19 -31.25
CA HIS A 90 1.22 9.77 -31.51
C HIS A 90 -0.08 9.10 -31.04
N ARG A 91 -0.70 8.47 -32.03
CA ARG A 91 -1.94 7.70 -32.01
C ARG A 91 -1.58 6.25 -31.71
N SER A 92 -1.92 5.78 -30.50
CA SER A 92 -1.72 4.38 -30.11
C SER A 92 -2.60 3.45 -30.95
N ARG A 93 -1.97 2.46 -31.58
CA ARG A 93 -2.62 1.44 -32.42
C ARG A 93 -3.36 0.42 -31.54
N LYS A 94 -4.66 0.24 -31.81
CA LYS A 94 -5.47 -0.88 -31.30
C LYS A 94 -5.04 -2.18 -32.00
N ILE A 95 -4.58 -3.15 -31.22
CA ILE A 95 -4.53 -4.55 -31.65
C ILE A 95 -5.95 -5.11 -31.50
N SER A 96 -6.45 -5.69 -32.59
CA SER A 96 -7.82 -6.12 -32.76
C SER A 96 -7.81 -7.47 -33.46
N THR A 97 -8.03 -8.55 -32.72
CA THR A 97 -8.69 -9.73 -33.29
C THR A 97 -9.37 -10.58 -32.21
N GLN A 98 -10.60 -10.96 -32.51
CA GLN A 98 -11.55 -11.68 -31.65
C GLN A 98 -11.19 -13.18 -31.47
N GLN A 99 -10.05 -13.62 -32.01
CA GLN A 99 -9.55 -14.99 -31.94
C GLN A 99 -8.60 -15.24 -30.75
N ASP A 100 -7.95 -14.20 -30.21
CA ASP A 100 -7.02 -14.34 -29.07
C ASP A 100 -7.74 -14.44 -27.71
N ILE A 101 -9.03 -14.08 -27.65
CA ILE A 101 -9.86 -14.16 -26.43
C ILE A 101 -10.37 -15.59 -26.18
N ARG A 102 -10.40 -16.46 -27.21
CA ARG A 102 -10.91 -17.84 -27.06
C ARG A 102 -9.90 -18.84 -26.50
N ARG A 103 -8.60 -18.49 -26.42
CA ARG A 103 -7.56 -19.40 -25.88
C ARG A 103 -7.20 -19.16 -24.41
N ALA A 104 -7.74 -18.10 -23.78
CA ALA A 104 -7.45 -17.77 -22.38
C ALA A 104 -8.42 -18.41 -21.36
N PHE A 105 -9.36 -19.25 -21.80
CA PHE A 105 -10.28 -19.97 -20.92
C PHE A 105 -10.50 -21.41 -21.41
N SER A 106 -9.52 -22.27 -21.12
CA SER A 106 -9.78 -23.69 -20.89
C SER A 106 -9.77 -23.89 -19.37
N THR A 107 -10.86 -23.54 -18.70
CA THR A 107 -11.14 -24.11 -17.39
C THR A 107 -11.51 -25.56 -17.61
N SER A 108 -10.63 -26.46 -17.15
CA SER A 108 -10.94 -27.85 -16.88
C SER A 108 -12.26 -27.91 -16.10
N VAL A 109 -13.16 -28.72 -16.63
CA VAL A 109 -14.38 -29.14 -15.95
C VAL A 109 -13.94 -29.93 -14.72
N VAL A 110 -14.14 -29.38 -13.53
CA VAL A 110 -14.14 -30.19 -12.31
C VAL A 110 -15.50 -30.89 -12.28
N SER A 111 -15.49 -32.18 -12.61
CA SER A 111 -16.61 -33.08 -12.42
C SER A 111 -16.78 -33.44 -10.95
N ASP A 112 -18.01 -33.29 -10.47
CA ASP A 112 -18.68 -33.93 -9.34
C ASP A 112 -18.00 -33.98 -7.96
N GLY A 113 -18.69 -33.39 -6.97
CA GLY A 113 -18.50 -33.74 -5.56
C GLY A 113 -18.74 -32.64 -4.52
N LEU A 114 -19.91 -32.00 -4.55
CA LEU A 114 -20.64 -31.26 -3.49
C LEU A 114 -21.16 -29.91 -4.03
N HIS A 115 -22.36 -29.93 -4.60
CA HIS A 115 -23.17 -28.73 -4.66
C HIS A 115 -23.61 -28.36 -3.22
N PRO A 116 -23.25 -27.18 -2.68
CA PRO A 116 -24.02 -26.64 -1.58
C PRO A 116 -25.45 -26.39 -2.09
N PRO A 117 -26.49 -26.60 -1.26
CA PRO A 117 -27.87 -26.52 -1.71
C PRO A 117 -28.11 -25.13 -2.31
N ALA A 118 -28.78 -25.11 -3.47
CA ALA A 118 -29.20 -23.90 -4.16
C ALA A 118 -29.78 -22.93 -3.12
N ALA A 119 -29.13 -21.79 -2.93
CA ALA A 119 -29.55 -20.78 -1.97
C ALA A 119 -31.03 -20.49 -2.23
N THR A 120 -31.89 -20.88 -1.28
CA THR A 120 -33.34 -20.71 -1.37
C THR A 120 -33.60 -19.24 -1.60
N ILE A 121 -33.98 -18.88 -2.83
CA ILE A 121 -34.40 -17.52 -3.15
C ILE A 121 -35.58 -17.25 -2.21
N ASP A 122 -35.47 -16.19 -1.39
CA ASP A 122 -36.56 -15.70 -0.57
C ASP A 122 -37.81 -15.55 -1.46
N ARG A 123 -38.81 -16.42 -1.25
CA ARG A 123 -39.97 -16.59 -2.16
C ARG A 123 -40.68 -15.24 -2.36
N ASP A 124 -40.74 -14.48 -1.28
CA ASP A 124 -41.31 -13.15 -1.17
C ASP A 124 -40.59 -12.11 -2.04
N LEU A 125 -39.27 -12.23 -2.22
CA LEU A 125 -38.50 -11.31 -3.08
C LEU A 125 -38.73 -11.55 -4.56
N ARG A 126 -38.90 -12.82 -4.96
CA ARG A 126 -39.18 -13.17 -6.34
C ARG A 126 -40.57 -12.70 -6.77
N GLU A 127 -41.56 -12.90 -5.90
CA GLU A 127 -42.92 -12.40 -6.12
C GLU A 127 -42.97 -10.87 -6.18
N LEU A 128 -42.21 -10.18 -5.31
CA LEU A 128 -42.09 -8.72 -5.33
C LEU A 128 -41.46 -8.18 -6.63
N ILE A 129 -40.42 -8.84 -7.15
CA ILE A 129 -39.78 -8.45 -8.42
C ILE A 129 -40.76 -8.68 -9.58
N GLU A 130 -41.48 -9.81 -9.58
CA GLU A 130 -42.43 -10.16 -10.64
C GLU A 130 -43.65 -9.22 -10.66
N ALA A 131 -44.13 -8.78 -9.50
CA ALA A 131 -45.26 -7.86 -9.37
C ALA A 131 -44.93 -6.39 -9.74
N SER A 132 -43.66 -6.06 -9.98
CA SER A 132 -43.22 -4.68 -10.23
C SER A 132 -43.35 -4.23 -11.68
N GLU A 133 -43.49 -2.92 -11.90
CA GLU A 133 -43.62 -2.29 -13.24
C GLU A 133 -42.29 -2.12 -14.00
N ILE A 134 -41.22 -2.80 -13.57
CA ILE A 134 -39.92 -2.72 -14.27
C ILE A 134 -39.89 -3.64 -15.49
N THR A 135 -38.99 -3.34 -16.44
CA THR A 135 -38.88 -4.12 -17.68
C THR A 135 -38.56 -5.59 -17.44
N SER A 136 -39.03 -6.47 -18.33
CA SER A 136 -38.77 -7.92 -18.29
C SER A 136 -37.28 -8.26 -18.18
N PHE A 137 -36.42 -7.50 -18.88
CA PHE A 137 -34.97 -7.63 -18.76
C PHE A 137 -34.46 -7.30 -17.35
N ARG A 138 -34.95 -6.24 -16.71
CA ARG A 138 -34.56 -5.89 -15.33
C ARG A 138 -35.04 -6.94 -14.34
N LYS A 139 -36.26 -7.47 -14.48
CA LYS A 139 -36.78 -8.57 -13.65
C LYS A 139 -35.86 -9.79 -13.70
N ARG A 140 -35.42 -10.17 -14.91
CA ARG A 140 -34.46 -11.28 -15.11
C ARG A 140 -33.10 -11.02 -14.44
N VAL A 141 -32.55 -9.81 -14.58
CA VAL A 141 -31.27 -9.44 -13.94
C VAL A 141 -31.36 -9.49 -12.41
N LEU A 142 -32.42 -8.93 -11.83
CA LEU A 142 -32.60 -8.89 -10.37
C LEU A 142 -32.89 -10.28 -9.79
N THR A 143 -33.64 -11.12 -10.51
CA THR A 143 -33.90 -12.51 -10.10
C THR A 143 -32.62 -13.35 -10.12
N ALA A 144 -31.77 -13.19 -11.14
CA ALA A 144 -30.48 -13.88 -11.20
C ALA A 144 -29.50 -13.37 -10.14
N LEU A 145 -29.55 -12.08 -9.81
CA LEU A 145 -28.75 -11.50 -8.73
C LEU A 145 -29.05 -12.10 -7.35
N CYS A 146 -30.32 -12.41 -7.07
CA CYS A 146 -30.73 -13.05 -5.80
C CYS A 146 -30.12 -14.45 -5.60
N GLN A 147 -29.58 -15.07 -6.65
CA GLN A 147 -28.93 -16.38 -6.55
C GLN A 147 -27.48 -16.28 -6.04
N VAL A 148 -26.88 -15.08 -6.02
CA VAL A 148 -25.53 -14.89 -5.47
C VAL A 148 -25.62 -14.90 -3.94
N PRO A 149 -25.05 -15.90 -3.24
CA PRO A 149 -25.21 -16.04 -1.79
C PRO A 149 -24.46 -14.95 -1.02
N LYS A 150 -24.87 -14.71 0.23
CA LYS A 150 -24.21 -13.78 1.14
C LYS A 150 -22.74 -14.18 1.33
N GLY A 151 -21.82 -13.20 1.29
CA GLY A 151 -20.38 -13.45 1.43
C GLY A 151 -19.68 -13.97 0.18
N ARG A 152 -20.39 -14.09 -0.95
CA ARG A 152 -19.81 -14.38 -2.27
C ARG A 152 -20.09 -13.23 -3.22
N VAL A 153 -19.19 -13.05 -4.19
CA VAL A 153 -19.34 -12.07 -5.27
C VAL A 153 -19.39 -12.77 -6.63
N SER A 154 -20.07 -12.14 -7.58
CA SER A 154 -20.06 -12.54 -9.00
C SER A 154 -19.69 -11.32 -9.84
N THR A 155 -19.38 -11.49 -11.12
CA THR A 155 -18.93 -10.36 -11.98
C THR A 155 -20.01 -9.89 -12.94
N TYR A 156 -19.95 -8.63 -13.37
CA TYR A 156 -20.83 -8.13 -14.44
C TYR A 156 -20.75 -8.99 -15.71
N LEU A 157 -19.57 -9.55 -16.00
CA LEU A 157 -19.35 -10.43 -17.15
C LEU A 157 -20.00 -11.81 -16.95
N ALA A 158 -19.84 -12.41 -15.76
CA ALA A 158 -20.45 -13.69 -15.46
C ALA A 158 -21.99 -13.60 -15.50
N LEU A 159 -22.55 -12.55 -14.91
CA LEU A 159 -23.99 -12.32 -14.91
C LEU A 159 -24.53 -12.01 -16.32
N SER A 160 -23.79 -11.25 -17.15
CA SER A 160 -24.19 -10.98 -18.53
C SER A 160 -24.15 -12.24 -19.40
N ASN A 161 -23.14 -13.10 -19.22
CA ASN A 161 -23.04 -14.36 -19.95
C ASN A 161 -24.19 -15.29 -19.62
N HIS A 162 -24.53 -15.41 -18.31
CA HIS A 162 -25.66 -16.20 -17.86
C HIS A 162 -27.00 -15.71 -18.46
N LEU A 163 -27.17 -14.40 -18.58
CA LEU A 163 -28.39 -13.77 -19.11
C LEU A 163 -28.40 -13.60 -20.63
N ARG A 164 -27.33 -14.02 -21.32
CA ARG A 164 -27.09 -13.79 -22.77
C ARG A 164 -27.25 -12.32 -23.15
N SER A 165 -26.59 -11.43 -22.40
CA SER A 165 -26.65 -9.98 -22.55
C SER A 165 -25.25 -9.35 -22.50
N SER A 166 -25.18 -8.02 -22.49
CA SER A 166 -23.92 -7.28 -22.35
C SER A 166 -23.67 -6.81 -20.90
N PRO A 167 -22.40 -6.73 -20.45
CA PRO A 167 -22.07 -6.18 -19.12
C PRO A 167 -22.61 -4.76 -18.89
N ARG A 168 -22.72 -3.97 -19.96
CA ARG A 168 -23.26 -2.60 -19.91
C ARG A 168 -24.77 -2.59 -19.65
N ALA A 169 -25.52 -3.48 -20.31
CA ALA A 169 -26.95 -3.65 -20.07
C ALA A 169 -27.24 -4.11 -18.63
N VAL A 170 -26.46 -5.09 -18.14
CA VAL A 170 -26.54 -5.54 -16.74
C VAL A 170 -26.20 -4.41 -15.77
N GLY A 171 -25.15 -3.63 -16.05
CA GLY A 171 -24.79 -2.44 -15.28
C GLY A 171 -25.92 -1.41 -15.18
N ASN A 172 -26.60 -1.13 -16.28
CA ASN A 172 -27.75 -0.21 -16.32
C ASN A 172 -28.97 -0.75 -15.57
N ALA A 173 -29.19 -2.07 -15.57
CA ALA A 173 -30.26 -2.70 -14.80
C ALA A 173 -29.98 -2.64 -13.29
N LEU A 174 -28.75 -2.95 -12.87
CA LEU A 174 -28.33 -2.91 -11.47
C LEU A 174 -28.24 -1.51 -10.90
N ARG A 175 -27.90 -0.51 -11.72
CA ARG A 175 -27.94 0.92 -11.36
C ARG A 175 -29.32 1.36 -10.91
N ASN A 176 -30.36 0.88 -11.59
CA ASN A 176 -31.76 1.29 -11.39
C ASN A 176 -32.53 0.25 -10.58
N ASN A 177 -31.87 -0.43 -9.63
CA ASN A 177 -32.50 -1.43 -8.77
C ASN A 177 -33.36 -0.73 -7.70
N PRO A 178 -34.71 -0.79 -7.78
CA PRO A 178 -35.60 -0.12 -6.81
C PRO A 178 -35.68 -0.87 -5.47
N PHE A 179 -35.17 -2.11 -5.41
CA PHE A 179 -35.25 -2.99 -4.24
C PHE A 179 -33.94 -3.06 -3.44
N ALA A 180 -32.98 -2.18 -3.70
CA ALA A 180 -31.74 -2.11 -2.91
C ALA A 180 -32.05 -1.61 -1.47
N PRO A 181 -31.40 -2.14 -0.41
CA PRO A 181 -30.35 -3.17 -0.41
C PRO A 181 -30.86 -4.62 -0.35
N ARG A 182 -32.18 -4.84 -0.29
CA ARG A 182 -32.82 -6.16 -0.12
C ARG A 182 -32.51 -7.09 -1.31
N VAL A 183 -32.48 -6.55 -2.53
CA VAL A 183 -31.87 -7.21 -3.69
C VAL A 183 -30.40 -6.77 -3.80
N PRO A 184 -29.43 -7.68 -3.61
CA PRO A 184 -28.05 -7.34 -3.22
C PRO A 184 -27.16 -6.96 -4.41
N CYS A 185 -27.41 -5.80 -5.04
CA CYS A 185 -26.63 -5.38 -6.21
C CYS A 185 -25.15 -5.08 -5.89
N HIS A 186 -24.77 -4.97 -4.61
CA HIS A 186 -23.39 -4.83 -4.15
C HIS A 186 -22.54 -6.09 -4.37
N ARG A 187 -23.15 -7.28 -4.53
CA ARG A 187 -22.43 -8.55 -4.75
C ARG A 187 -21.86 -8.70 -6.18
N ILE A 188 -22.19 -7.79 -7.10
CA ILE A 188 -21.67 -7.81 -8.48
C ILE A 188 -20.48 -6.88 -8.62
N VAL A 189 -19.31 -7.43 -8.92
CA VAL A 189 -18.03 -6.73 -9.04
C VAL A 189 -17.53 -6.68 -10.49
N ALA A 190 -16.46 -5.92 -10.74
CA ALA A 190 -15.85 -5.87 -12.06
C ALA A 190 -15.22 -7.22 -12.46
N ALA A 191 -15.07 -7.46 -13.77
CA ALA A 191 -14.55 -8.72 -14.29
C ALA A 191 -13.10 -9.03 -13.85
N ASN A 192 -12.34 -8.00 -13.48
CA ASN A 192 -10.97 -8.11 -12.96
C ASN A 192 -10.89 -8.27 -11.43
N GLY A 193 -12.02 -8.52 -10.76
CA GLY A 193 -12.07 -8.66 -9.29
C GLY A 193 -12.08 -7.33 -8.52
N GLY A 194 -11.94 -6.18 -9.19
CA GLY A 194 -12.14 -4.88 -8.55
C GLY A 194 -13.61 -4.66 -8.19
N ILE A 195 -13.89 -3.86 -7.15
CA ILE A 195 -15.26 -3.61 -6.64
C ILE A 195 -16.23 -3.14 -7.73
N GLY A 196 -15.75 -2.41 -8.75
CA GLY A 196 -16.57 -1.93 -9.87
C GLY A 196 -17.55 -0.83 -9.48
N GLY A 197 -18.52 -0.53 -10.35
CA GLY A 197 -19.50 0.54 -10.10
C GLY A 197 -20.61 0.16 -9.12
N PHE A 198 -21.25 1.17 -8.52
CA PHE A 198 -22.41 1.00 -7.63
C PHE A 198 -23.31 2.24 -7.66
N GLY A 199 -24.63 2.05 -7.73
CA GLY A 199 -25.59 3.16 -7.79
C GLY A 199 -25.46 4.07 -9.02
N GLY A 200 -24.75 3.64 -10.07
CA GLY A 200 -24.57 4.42 -11.29
C GLY A 200 -23.28 5.22 -11.39
N GLU A 201 -22.41 5.09 -10.40
CA GLU A 201 -21.08 5.69 -10.37
C GLU A 201 -20.01 4.60 -10.45
N TRP A 202 -18.83 4.94 -10.98
CA TRP A 202 -17.75 4.00 -11.26
C TRP A 202 -16.45 4.49 -10.59
N GLY A 203 -15.67 3.56 -10.01
CA GLY A 203 -14.39 3.88 -9.34
C GLY A 203 -14.44 3.87 -7.81
N LEU A 204 -13.26 3.95 -7.17
CA LEU A 204 -13.05 3.95 -5.71
C LEU A 204 -13.63 5.21 -5.00
N GLY A 205 -14.16 6.15 -5.79
CA GLY A 205 -14.63 7.48 -5.36
C GLY A 205 -16.12 7.75 -5.51
N GLY A 206 -16.92 6.79 -5.97
CA GLY A 206 -18.37 6.97 -6.04
C GLY A 206 -18.93 7.23 -4.64
N GLN A 207 -19.94 8.07 -4.51
CA GLN A 207 -20.64 8.33 -3.25
C GLN A 207 -21.13 7.03 -2.58
N HIS A 208 -21.30 5.99 -3.39
CA HIS A 208 -21.73 4.67 -2.97
C HIS A 208 -20.61 3.61 -2.91
N PHE A 209 -19.36 3.96 -3.21
CA PHE A 209 -18.21 3.05 -3.11
C PHE A 209 -18.01 2.54 -1.68
N SER A 210 -17.87 3.44 -0.71
CA SER A 210 -17.72 3.09 0.71
C SER A 210 -18.93 2.31 1.23
N LYS A 211 -20.12 2.57 0.67
CA LYS A 211 -21.35 1.81 0.98
C LYS A 211 -21.27 0.38 0.45
N LYS A 212 -20.78 0.17 -0.78
CA LYS A 212 -20.58 -1.17 -1.36
C LYS A 212 -19.50 -1.96 -0.62
N VAL A 213 -18.37 -1.32 -0.30
CA VAL A 213 -17.29 -1.91 0.51
C VAL A 213 -17.83 -2.34 1.86
N LYS A 214 -18.56 -1.47 2.56
CA LYS A 214 -19.17 -1.77 3.85
C LYS A 214 -20.16 -2.93 3.78
N LEU A 215 -21.03 -2.96 2.78
CA LEU A 215 -21.98 -4.07 2.59
C LEU A 215 -21.27 -5.39 2.27
N LEU A 216 -20.18 -5.36 1.51
CA LEU A 216 -19.37 -6.54 1.20
C LEU A 216 -18.59 -7.03 2.44
N SER A 217 -18.02 -6.11 3.22
CA SER A 217 -17.27 -6.46 4.43
C SER A 217 -18.17 -6.96 5.56
N GLU A 218 -19.37 -6.36 5.74
CA GLU A 218 -20.41 -6.87 6.65
C GLU A 218 -20.92 -8.26 6.25
N GLU A 219 -20.79 -8.63 4.98
CA GLU A 219 -21.07 -9.98 4.47
C GLU A 219 -19.87 -10.94 4.55
N GLY A 220 -18.71 -10.48 5.00
CA GLY A 220 -17.49 -11.28 5.15
C GLY A 220 -16.60 -11.36 3.91
N VAL A 221 -16.84 -10.54 2.89
CA VAL A 221 -15.98 -10.47 1.69
C VAL A 221 -14.74 -9.64 1.99
N LYS A 222 -13.57 -10.28 1.98
CA LYS A 222 -12.27 -9.60 2.11
C LYS A 222 -11.93 -8.90 0.80
N ILE A 223 -11.68 -7.60 0.85
CA ILE A 223 -11.26 -6.79 -0.29
C ILE A 223 -9.74 -6.63 -0.16
N ASP A 224 -9.00 -7.20 -1.12
CA ASP A 224 -7.54 -7.05 -1.17
C ASP A 224 -7.20 -5.71 -1.83
N GLU A 225 -6.64 -4.78 -1.06
CA GLU A 225 -6.19 -3.47 -1.54
C GLU A 225 -4.78 -3.52 -2.16
N ARG A 226 -4.06 -4.63 -1.97
CA ARG A 226 -2.68 -4.80 -2.46
C ARG A 226 -2.71 -5.17 -3.95
N LYS A 227 -1.87 -4.50 -4.76
CA LYS A 227 -1.77 -4.71 -6.21
C LYS A 227 -0.36 -5.12 -6.62
N GLY A 228 -0.26 -5.88 -7.71
CA GLY A 228 1.00 -6.16 -8.41
C GLY A 228 2.01 -6.95 -7.57
N VAL A 229 3.27 -6.52 -7.61
CA VAL A 229 4.46 -7.20 -7.07
C VAL A 229 4.34 -7.64 -5.61
N ILE A 230 3.70 -6.82 -4.76
CA ILE A 230 3.51 -7.16 -3.34
C ILE A 230 2.50 -8.28 -3.15
N LYS A 231 1.47 -8.34 -3.99
CA LYS A 231 0.47 -9.41 -3.92
C LYS A 231 1.11 -10.75 -4.27
N ASP A 232 1.96 -10.78 -5.29
CA ASP A 232 2.73 -11.98 -5.68
C ASP A 232 3.64 -12.44 -4.54
N ALA A 233 4.40 -11.51 -3.96
CA ALA A 233 5.31 -11.77 -2.85
C ALA A 233 4.56 -12.25 -1.59
N LEU A 234 3.38 -11.70 -1.31
CA LEU A 234 2.52 -12.12 -0.20
C LEU A 234 1.97 -13.53 -0.43
N LEU A 235 1.44 -13.81 -1.61
CA LEU A 235 0.88 -15.12 -1.95
C LEU A 235 1.96 -16.21 -1.90
N TYR A 236 3.17 -15.91 -2.40
CA TYR A 236 4.33 -16.79 -2.27
C TYR A 236 4.71 -17.03 -0.80
N LEU A 237 4.72 -15.97 0.02
CA LEU A 237 5.03 -16.08 1.44
C LEU A 237 4.01 -16.94 2.19
N ILE A 238 2.71 -16.73 1.95
CA ILE A 238 1.64 -17.54 2.52
C ILE A 238 1.79 -19.00 2.07
N GLY A 239 2.08 -19.19 0.78
CA GLY A 239 2.31 -20.49 0.17
C GLY A 239 3.42 -21.31 0.82
N THR A 240 4.52 -20.65 1.17
CA THR A 240 5.72 -21.27 1.76
C THR A 240 5.66 -21.37 3.28
N SER A 241 4.95 -20.45 3.95
CA SER A 241 4.91 -20.37 5.42
C SER A 241 3.74 -21.13 6.04
N SER A 242 2.62 -21.27 5.33
CA SER A 242 1.41 -21.91 5.84
C SER A 242 1.19 -23.27 5.22
N SER A 243 1.03 -24.32 6.03
CA SER A 243 0.72 -25.67 5.54
C SER A 243 -0.71 -25.79 5.01
N TYR A 244 -1.68 -25.09 5.60
CA TYR A 244 -3.09 -25.19 5.24
C TYR A 244 -3.44 -24.42 3.96
N LEU A 245 -2.94 -23.19 3.82
CA LEU A 245 -3.20 -22.34 2.64
C LEU A 245 -2.16 -22.53 1.53
N SER A 246 -1.18 -23.41 1.72
CA SER A 246 0.00 -23.55 0.84
C SER A 246 -0.38 -23.64 -0.64
N ILE A 247 -1.17 -24.66 -0.98
CA ILE A 247 -1.48 -25.02 -2.38
C ILE A 247 -2.31 -23.93 -3.05
N GLU A 248 -3.37 -23.45 -2.38
CA GLU A 248 -4.24 -22.41 -2.95
C GLU A 248 -3.50 -21.07 -3.15
N ALA A 249 -2.65 -20.70 -2.19
CA ALA A 249 -1.86 -19.48 -2.27
C ALA A 249 -0.79 -19.56 -3.36
N LEU A 250 -0.10 -20.71 -3.50
CA LEU A 250 0.89 -20.92 -4.56
C LEU A 250 0.24 -20.95 -5.95
N LYS A 251 -0.93 -21.56 -6.11
CA LYS A 251 -1.69 -21.48 -7.37
C LYS A 251 -2.08 -20.04 -7.71
N ALA A 252 -2.56 -19.29 -6.72
CA ALA A 252 -2.87 -17.88 -6.89
C ALA A 252 -1.62 -17.06 -7.24
N ALA A 253 -0.46 -17.37 -6.64
CA ALA A 253 0.82 -16.73 -6.95
C ALA A 253 1.26 -17.01 -8.40
N VAL A 254 1.16 -18.26 -8.87
CA VAL A 254 1.45 -18.65 -10.26
C VAL A 254 0.52 -17.91 -11.24
N ALA A 255 -0.77 -17.83 -10.92
CA ALA A 255 -1.76 -17.15 -11.76
C ALA A 255 -1.55 -15.63 -11.82
N GLU A 256 -1.12 -15.00 -10.72
CA GLU A 256 -0.82 -13.56 -10.68
C GLU A 256 0.53 -13.26 -11.35
N ALA A 257 1.57 -14.08 -11.13
CA ALA A 257 2.86 -13.96 -11.81
C ALA A 257 2.73 -14.06 -13.35
N LYS A 258 1.83 -14.94 -13.84
CA LYS A 258 1.51 -15.04 -15.29
C LYS A 258 0.86 -13.78 -15.88
N ARG A 259 0.28 -12.90 -15.05
CA ARG A 259 -0.25 -11.59 -15.49
C ARG A 259 0.83 -10.52 -15.60
N GLY A 260 1.94 -10.71 -14.87
CA GLY A 260 3.13 -9.86 -14.95
C GLY A 260 4.09 -10.30 -16.06
N ASP A 261 5.21 -9.59 -16.13
CA ASP A 261 6.33 -9.87 -17.05
C ASP A 261 7.56 -10.48 -16.32
N ASP A 262 7.46 -10.70 -15.02
CA ASP A 262 8.52 -11.24 -14.17
C ASP A 262 8.55 -12.78 -14.23
N VAL A 263 9.45 -13.28 -15.07
CA VAL A 263 9.66 -14.72 -15.26
C VAL A 263 10.33 -15.35 -14.04
N GLY A 264 11.18 -14.62 -13.32
CA GLY A 264 11.90 -15.15 -12.17
C GLY A 264 10.95 -15.48 -11.01
N ARG A 265 9.99 -14.60 -10.72
CA ARG A 265 8.94 -14.87 -9.72
C ARG A 265 8.03 -16.01 -10.12
N TYR A 266 7.70 -16.12 -11.41
CA TYR A 266 6.91 -17.23 -11.92
C TYR A 266 7.62 -18.57 -11.68
N GLU A 267 8.90 -18.68 -12.05
CA GLU A 267 9.70 -19.89 -11.85
C GLU A 267 9.81 -20.23 -10.36
N GLN A 268 10.01 -19.23 -9.48
CA GLN A 268 10.02 -19.43 -8.03
C GLN A 268 8.68 -19.99 -7.50
N ALA A 269 7.55 -19.41 -7.91
CA ALA A 269 6.24 -19.83 -7.47
C ALA A 269 5.89 -21.25 -7.95
N VAL A 270 6.24 -21.60 -9.20
CA VAL A 270 6.03 -22.95 -9.74
C VAL A 270 6.92 -23.98 -9.03
N ASN A 271 8.19 -23.65 -8.78
CA ASN A 271 9.08 -24.55 -8.05
C ASN A 271 8.57 -24.82 -6.63
N ALA A 272 8.13 -23.79 -5.91
CA ALA A 272 7.52 -23.96 -4.60
C ALA A 272 6.22 -24.77 -4.65
N LEU A 273 5.40 -24.60 -5.70
CA LEU A 273 4.20 -25.42 -5.90
C LEU A 273 4.56 -26.89 -6.21
N ALA A 274 5.61 -27.13 -6.97
CA ALA A 274 6.10 -28.48 -7.28
C ALA A 274 6.62 -29.21 -6.04
N GLU A 275 7.26 -28.49 -5.11
CA GLU A 275 7.65 -29.04 -3.81
C GLU A 275 6.43 -29.37 -2.92
N ALA A 276 5.42 -28.49 -2.89
CA ALA A 276 4.26 -28.65 -2.03
C ALA A 276 3.21 -29.66 -2.57
N ALA A 277 3.02 -29.72 -3.88
CA ALA A 277 2.02 -30.56 -4.55
C ALA A 277 2.53 -31.08 -5.92
N PRO A 278 3.37 -32.12 -5.93
CA PRO A 278 3.97 -32.65 -7.17
C PRO A 278 2.97 -33.20 -8.19
N THR A 279 1.76 -33.57 -7.75
CA THR A 279 0.71 -34.17 -8.58
C THR A 279 -0.19 -33.14 -9.26
N ASP A 280 0.00 -31.85 -8.99
CA ASP A 280 -0.84 -30.79 -9.54
C ASP A 280 -0.46 -30.43 -10.98
N GLY A 281 -1.44 -30.16 -11.85
CA GLY A 281 -1.16 -29.77 -13.23
C GLY A 281 -0.42 -28.44 -13.33
N ASP A 282 -0.71 -27.52 -12.41
CA ASP A 282 -0.08 -26.19 -12.34
C ASP A 282 1.35 -26.23 -11.76
N ALA A 283 1.79 -27.38 -11.23
CA ALA A 283 3.15 -27.58 -10.72
C ALA A 283 4.19 -27.79 -11.85
N THR A 284 3.74 -27.89 -13.10
CA THR A 284 4.62 -27.99 -14.26
C THR A 284 4.89 -26.61 -14.87
N PRO A 285 6.17 -26.25 -15.13
CA PRO A 285 6.47 -24.95 -15.70
C PRO A 285 6.01 -24.86 -17.15
N ASP A 286 5.15 -23.88 -17.44
CA ASP A 286 4.77 -23.45 -18.79
C ASP A 286 5.96 -22.85 -19.57
N ILE A 287 6.75 -23.72 -20.19
CA ILE A 287 7.96 -23.35 -20.96
C ILE A 287 7.61 -22.42 -22.13
N GLU A 288 6.46 -22.63 -22.78
CA GLU A 288 6.05 -21.80 -23.91
C GLU A 288 5.76 -20.36 -23.49
N TRP A 289 5.08 -20.17 -22.35
CA TRP A 289 4.85 -18.84 -21.81
C TRP A 289 6.16 -18.17 -21.40
N VAL A 290 7.08 -18.90 -20.74
CA VAL A 290 8.38 -18.39 -20.33
C VAL A 290 9.18 -17.87 -21.53
N GLU A 291 9.34 -18.67 -22.57
CA GLU A 291 10.10 -18.29 -23.77
C GLU A 291 9.44 -17.12 -24.52
N ARG A 292 8.10 -17.14 -24.65
CA ARG A 292 7.35 -16.06 -25.29
C ARG A 292 7.49 -14.74 -24.54
N THR A 293 7.43 -14.78 -23.20
CA THR A 293 7.57 -13.60 -22.34
C THR A 293 9.00 -13.08 -22.32
N ARG A 294 10.02 -13.95 -22.16
CA ARG A 294 11.44 -13.56 -22.26
C ARG A 294 11.75 -12.88 -23.59
N LYS A 295 11.25 -13.43 -24.71
CA LYS A 295 11.45 -12.83 -26.03
C LYS A 295 10.75 -11.48 -26.18
N ARG A 296 9.50 -11.36 -25.69
CA ARG A 296 8.74 -10.09 -25.71
C ARG A 296 9.45 -9.00 -24.90
N VAL A 297 9.80 -9.33 -23.65
CA VAL A 297 10.52 -8.45 -22.72
C VAL A 297 11.85 -8.00 -23.31
N LYS A 298 12.64 -8.92 -23.85
CA LYS A 298 13.93 -8.60 -24.48
C LYS A 298 13.79 -7.62 -25.63
N VAL A 299 12.85 -7.87 -26.56
CA VAL A 299 12.62 -6.98 -27.71
C VAL A 299 12.19 -5.58 -27.25
N GLU A 300 11.35 -5.49 -26.23
CA GLU A 300 10.91 -4.21 -25.66
C GLU A 300 12.06 -3.46 -24.98
N THR A 301 12.87 -4.14 -24.16
CA THR A 301 14.04 -3.55 -23.51
C THR A 301 15.08 -3.09 -24.53
N ASP A 302 15.42 -3.93 -25.53
CA ASP A 302 16.36 -3.59 -26.60
C ASP A 302 15.90 -2.35 -27.40
N ARG A 303 14.58 -2.23 -27.61
CA ARG A 303 13.97 -1.07 -28.24
C ARG A 303 14.15 0.19 -27.39
N MET A 304 13.84 0.13 -26.08
CA MET A 304 14.01 1.27 -25.16
C MET A 304 15.48 1.70 -25.07
N GLU A 305 16.42 0.75 -25.04
CA GLU A 305 17.86 1.05 -25.05
C GLU A 305 18.30 1.74 -26.35
N THR A 306 17.73 1.34 -27.49
CA THR A 306 18.00 1.96 -28.79
C THR A 306 17.43 3.39 -28.84
N GLU A 307 16.21 3.59 -28.34
CA GLU A 307 15.59 4.91 -28.21
C GLU A 307 16.43 5.82 -27.29
N LEU A 308 16.94 5.30 -26.17
CA LEU A 308 17.84 6.01 -25.26
C LEU A 308 19.17 6.40 -25.92
N LYS A 309 19.76 5.53 -26.74
CA LYS A 309 20.95 5.88 -27.56
C LYS A 309 20.63 7.03 -28.53
N GLY A 310 19.46 7.00 -29.16
CA GLY A 310 18.96 8.11 -29.98
C GLY A 310 18.85 9.42 -29.20
N TYR A 311 18.28 9.40 -27.99
CA TYR A 311 18.19 10.58 -27.13
C TYR A 311 19.56 11.13 -26.72
N LYS A 312 20.54 10.24 -26.47
CA LYS A 312 21.93 10.64 -26.18
C LYS A 312 22.58 11.34 -27.37
N ASN A 313 22.36 10.86 -28.58
CA ASN A 313 22.88 11.50 -29.79
C ASN A 313 22.25 12.88 -30.03
N ASN A 314 20.99 13.07 -29.64
CA ASN A 314 20.28 14.35 -29.73
C ASN A 314 20.67 15.34 -28.61
N LEU A 315 21.42 14.90 -27.59
CA LEU A 315 21.90 15.72 -26.46
C LEU A 315 20.80 16.44 -25.66
N ILE A 316 19.57 15.94 -25.69
CA ILE A 316 18.44 16.51 -24.93
C ILE A 316 18.42 15.88 -23.53
N LYS A 317 18.88 16.62 -22.52
CA LYS A 317 18.97 16.14 -21.12
C LYS A 317 17.65 15.55 -20.60
N GLU A 318 16.52 16.20 -20.86
CA GLU A 318 15.21 15.75 -20.39
C GLU A 318 14.79 14.42 -21.02
N SER A 319 15.00 14.24 -22.34
CA SER A 319 14.71 12.97 -23.02
C SER A 319 15.62 11.84 -22.55
N ILE A 320 16.90 12.13 -22.28
CA ILE A 320 17.83 11.13 -21.73
C ILE A 320 17.40 10.73 -20.32
N ARG A 321 17.02 11.70 -19.47
CA ARG A 321 16.55 11.46 -18.11
C ARG A 321 15.28 10.61 -18.09
N MET A 322 14.29 10.97 -18.90
CA MET A 322 13.04 10.19 -19.05
C MET A 322 13.31 8.80 -19.60
N GLY A 323 14.18 8.66 -20.60
CA GLY A 323 14.56 7.36 -21.13
C GLY A 323 15.21 6.44 -20.09
N TYR A 324 16.07 6.98 -19.20
CA TYR A 324 16.60 6.21 -18.06
C TYR A 324 15.52 5.87 -17.03
N GLN A 325 14.56 6.77 -16.78
CA GLN A 325 13.44 6.53 -15.87
C GLN A 325 12.55 5.38 -16.38
N ASP A 326 12.19 5.41 -17.67
CA ASP A 326 11.35 4.39 -18.30
C ASP A 326 12.07 3.03 -18.35
N LEU A 327 13.36 3.03 -18.69
CA LEU A 327 14.20 1.82 -18.65
C LEU A 327 14.32 1.26 -17.23
N GLY A 328 14.48 2.11 -16.21
CA GLY A 328 14.50 1.70 -14.81
C GLY A 328 13.20 1.06 -14.35
N LYS A 329 12.05 1.64 -14.73
CA LYS A 329 10.71 1.08 -14.47
C LYS A 329 10.52 -0.26 -15.18
N GLN A 330 10.97 -0.39 -16.42
CA GLN A 330 10.91 -1.65 -17.16
C GLN A 330 11.73 -2.74 -16.46
N TYR A 331 12.96 -2.44 -16.06
CA TYR A 331 13.78 -3.38 -15.28
C TYR A 331 13.14 -3.78 -13.95
N GLN A 332 12.46 -2.85 -13.27
CA GLN A 332 11.72 -3.16 -12.03
C GLN A 332 10.54 -4.09 -12.29
N ARG A 333 9.78 -3.89 -13.38
CA ARG A 333 8.67 -4.78 -13.80
C ARG A 333 9.14 -6.19 -14.14
N ILE A 334 10.33 -6.31 -14.73
CA ILE A 334 10.95 -7.59 -15.08
C ILE A 334 11.51 -8.32 -13.84
N GLY A 335 11.75 -7.60 -12.74
CA GLY A 335 12.41 -8.13 -11.55
C GLY A 335 13.93 -8.00 -11.56
N ASP A 336 14.53 -7.35 -12.57
CA ASP A 336 15.97 -7.04 -12.61
C ASP A 336 16.28 -5.77 -11.80
N LEU A 337 16.29 -5.94 -10.48
CA LEU A 337 16.47 -4.84 -9.55
C LEU A 337 17.86 -4.19 -9.67
N ALA A 338 18.89 -4.94 -10.07
CA ALA A 338 20.26 -4.44 -10.17
C ALA A 338 20.41 -3.45 -11.34
N ASN A 339 19.87 -3.80 -12.51
CA ASN A 339 19.91 -2.90 -13.67
C ASN A 339 18.89 -1.75 -13.53
N SER A 340 17.81 -1.97 -12.78
CA SER A 340 16.89 -0.89 -12.38
C SER A 340 17.61 0.17 -11.54
N THR A 341 18.33 -0.21 -10.47
CA THR A 341 19.13 0.71 -9.65
C THR A 341 20.15 1.47 -10.50
N LYS A 342 20.89 0.79 -11.37
CA LYS A 342 21.88 1.44 -12.26
C LYS A 342 21.23 2.46 -13.19
N SER A 343 20.06 2.15 -13.74
CA SER A 343 19.34 3.03 -14.66
C SER A 343 18.85 4.29 -13.95
N PHE A 344 18.27 4.15 -12.75
CA PHE A 344 17.87 5.29 -11.94
C PHE A 344 19.07 6.11 -11.47
N SER A 345 20.17 5.51 -11.04
CA SER A 345 21.40 6.23 -10.67
C SER A 345 21.96 7.06 -11.82
N LYS A 346 21.90 6.55 -13.07
CA LYS A 346 22.34 7.28 -14.27
C LYS A 346 21.46 8.48 -14.63
N MET A 347 20.27 8.62 -14.05
CA MET A 347 19.48 9.85 -14.21
C MET A 347 20.21 11.06 -13.64
N TYR A 348 21.08 10.87 -12.63
CA TYR A 348 21.75 11.94 -11.89
C TYR A 348 22.50 12.92 -12.80
N ASP A 349 23.21 12.41 -13.79
CA ASP A 349 24.04 13.19 -14.72
C ASP A 349 23.21 14.11 -15.64
N HIS A 350 21.90 13.85 -15.74
CA HIS A 350 20.98 14.52 -16.65
C HIS A 350 19.89 15.32 -15.94
N MET A 351 20.06 15.58 -14.64
CA MET A 351 19.14 16.39 -13.85
C MET A 351 19.41 17.90 -14.01
N THR A 352 18.34 18.68 -13.91
CA THR A 352 18.39 20.16 -14.01
C THR A 352 17.62 20.83 -12.87
N ALA A 353 16.50 20.24 -12.43
CA ALA A 353 15.68 20.73 -11.32
C ALA A 353 15.82 19.84 -10.06
N SER A 354 15.61 20.42 -8.88
CA SER A 354 15.57 19.68 -7.60
C SER A 354 14.46 18.62 -7.56
N SER A 355 13.34 18.87 -8.24
CA SER A 355 12.24 17.90 -8.41
C SER A 355 12.69 16.59 -9.08
N HIS A 356 13.65 16.66 -10.00
CA HIS A 356 14.17 15.46 -10.69
C HIS A 356 14.98 14.58 -9.74
N MET A 357 15.73 15.19 -8.82
CA MET A 357 16.48 14.46 -7.80
C MET A 357 15.55 13.79 -6.79
N VAL A 358 14.49 14.48 -6.34
CA VAL A 358 13.47 13.87 -5.49
C VAL A 358 12.84 12.67 -6.20
N THR A 359 12.45 12.82 -7.46
CA THR A 359 11.85 11.73 -8.26
C THR A 359 12.78 10.52 -8.39
N MET A 360 14.07 10.72 -8.70
CA MET A 360 15.05 9.64 -8.75
C MET A 360 15.22 8.97 -7.39
N CYS A 361 15.38 9.75 -6.32
CA CYS A 361 15.58 9.20 -4.98
C CYS A 361 14.36 8.38 -4.53
N MET A 362 13.14 8.81 -4.87
CA MET A 362 11.93 8.01 -4.62
C MET A 362 11.97 6.69 -5.39
N HIS A 363 12.30 6.67 -6.68
CA HIS A 363 12.46 5.42 -7.44
C HIS A 363 13.55 4.51 -6.85
N LEU A 364 14.68 5.07 -6.42
CA LEU A 364 15.75 4.32 -5.75
C LEU A 364 15.30 3.77 -4.39
N ILE A 365 14.47 4.49 -3.63
CA ILE A 365 13.86 4.01 -2.39
C ILE A 365 12.95 2.81 -2.68
N HIS A 366 12.07 2.90 -3.68
CA HIS A 366 11.19 1.79 -4.07
C HIS A 366 12.00 0.53 -4.43
N VAL A 367 13.00 0.66 -5.30
CA VAL A 367 13.86 -0.47 -5.68
C VAL A 367 14.67 -0.99 -4.49
N ALA A 368 15.12 -0.12 -3.59
CA ALA A 368 15.85 -0.54 -2.39
C ALA A 368 14.95 -1.31 -1.40
N ILE A 369 13.67 -0.95 -1.29
CA ILE A 369 12.68 -1.70 -0.50
C ILE A 369 12.46 -3.08 -1.12
N ASP A 370 12.32 -3.18 -2.44
CA ASP A 370 12.20 -4.46 -3.15
C ASP A 370 13.43 -5.34 -2.94
N GLN A 371 14.64 -4.75 -2.93
CA GLN A 371 15.90 -5.43 -2.62
C GLN A 371 16.11 -5.75 -1.13
N ARG A 372 15.24 -5.25 -0.23
CA ARG A 372 15.43 -5.30 1.23
C ARG A 372 16.74 -4.63 1.70
N ASN A 373 17.24 -3.66 0.95
CA ASN A 373 18.43 -2.88 1.28
C ASN A 373 18.04 -1.59 2.03
N TRP A 374 17.85 -1.73 3.34
CA TRP A 374 17.39 -0.65 4.22
C TRP A 374 18.40 0.51 4.36
N TYR A 375 19.69 0.23 4.23
CA TYR A 375 20.71 1.28 4.25
C TYR A 375 20.53 2.27 3.09
N SER A 376 20.31 1.74 1.88
CA SER A 376 20.04 2.57 0.71
C SER A 376 18.73 3.33 0.81
N VAL A 377 17.71 2.81 1.50
CA VAL A 377 16.48 3.55 1.79
C VAL A 377 16.78 4.79 2.63
N THR A 378 17.48 4.62 3.75
CA THR A 378 17.84 5.74 4.66
C THR A 378 18.71 6.79 3.96
N MET A 379 19.72 6.36 3.20
CA MET A 379 20.61 7.27 2.47
C MET A 379 19.87 8.11 1.43
N ASN A 380 19.02 7.48 0.60
CA ASN A 380 18.26 8.23 -0.40
C ASN A 380 17.17 9.10 0.23
N ALA A 381 16.60 8.67 1.36
CA ALA A 381 15.62 9.46 2.08
C ALA A 381 16.20 10.77 2.65
N GLN A 382 17.43 10.73 3.17
CA GLN A 382 18.14 11.94 3.62
C GLN A 382 18.37 12.93 2.46
N ARG A 383 18.71 12.42 1.27
CA ARG A 383 18.87 13.26 0.06
C ARG A 383 17.55 13.92 -0.36
N VAL A 384 16.42 13.24 -0.23
CA VAL A 384 15.09 13.84 -0.49
C VAL A 384 14.81 14.96 0.50
N GLY A 385 15.10 14.75 1.80
CA GLY A 385 14.90 15.76 2.84
C GLY A 385 15.75 17.03 2.61
N ALA A 386 16.99 16.87 2.16
CA ALA A 386 17.89 18.00 1.87
C ALA A 386 17.49 18.81 0.63
N ASN A 387 16.75 18.20 -0.31
CA ASN A 387 16.47 18.76 -1.63
C ASN A 387 14.96 18.86 -1.94
N GLY A 388 14.13 18.93 -0.91
CA GLY A 388 12.68 18.93 -1.00
C GLY A 388 12.08 20.08 -1.83
N THR A 389 10.87 19.87 -2.32
CA THR A 389 10.11 20.86 -3.10
C THR A 389 9.58 22.00 -2.22
N THR A 390 9.49 23.21 -2.77
CA THR A 390 8.88 24.38 -2.11
C THR A 390 7.35 24.38 -2.18
N LYS A 391 6.74 23.55 -3.06
CA LYS A 391 5.28 23.44 -3.18
C LYS A 391 4.72 22.60 -2.03
N TRP A 392 3.87 23.23 -1.22
CA TRP A 392 3.41 22.62 0.03
C TRP A 392 2.62 21.30 -0.13
N GLU A 393 1.75 21.16 -1.14
CA GLU A 393 0.95 19.93 -1.34
C GLU A 393 1.79 18.73 -1.80
N GLU A 394 2.67 18.96 -2.78
CA GLU A 394 3.60 17.94 -3.28
C GLU A 394 4.61 17.55 -2.19
N ALA A 395 5.12 18.55 -1.44
CA ALA A 395 5.99 18.32 -0.29
C ALA A 395 5.31 17.47 0.78
N LYS A 396 4.02 17.71 1.05
CA LYS A 396 3.26 16.95 2.05
C LYS A 396 3.09 15.48 1.67
N LYS A 397 2.73 15.19 0.41
CA LYS A 397 2.61 13.82 -0.12
C LYS A 397 3.95 13.10 -0.15
N GLN A 398 5.01 13.79 -0.59
CA GLN A 398 6.37 13.25 -0.62
C GLN A 398 6.88 12.95 0.79
N SER A 399 6.65 13.87 1.73
CA SER A 399 7.01 13.70 3.14
C SER A 399 6.31 12.50 3.77
N ALA A 400 5.03 12.27 3.45
CA ALA A 400 4.30 11.10 3.95
C ALA A 400 4.91 9.78 3.44
N LYS A 401 5.21 9.68 2.13
CA LYS A 401 5.87 8.49 1.54
C LYS A 401 7.27 8.27 2.12
N LEU A 402 8.00 9.35 2.33
CA LEU A 402 9.34 9.33 2.93
C LEU A 402 9.29 8.81 4.37
N SER A 403 8.37 9.35 5.19
CA SER A 403 8.15 8.95 6.58
C SER A 403 7.80 7.46 6.67
N ALA A 404 6.90 6.98 5.81
CA ALA A 404 6.52 5.57 5.76
C ALA A 404 7.69 4.66 5.35
N SER A 405 8.49 5.07 4.36
CA SER A 405 9.66 4.32 3.89
C SER A 405 10.77 4.25 4.94
N LEU A 406 11.03 5.36 5.64
CA LEU A 406 11.99 5.43 6.74
C LEU A 406 11.52 4.59 7.93
N ALA A 407 10.24 4.69 8.30
CA ALA A 407 9.67 3.88 9.38
C ALA A 407 9.77 2.37 9.10
N LEU A 408 9.64 1.97 7.83
CA LEU A 408 9.84 0.60 7.39
C LEU A 408 11.31 0.14 7.54
N ALA A 409 12.27 1.01 7.18
CA ALA A 409 13.70 0.74 7.38
C ALA A 409 14.06 0.65 8.87
N ASP A 410 13.46 1.49 9.72
CA ASP A 410 13.63 1.45 11.17
C ASP A 410 13.02 0.18 11.79
N LEU A 411 11.85 -0.25 11.30
CA LEU A 411 11.21 -1.51 11.70
C LEU A 411 12.12 -2.71 11.43
N ALA A 412 12.69 -2.78 10.22
CA ALA A 412 13.61 -3.85 9.83
C ALA A 412 14.91 -3.82 10.65
N SER A 413 15.38 -2.63 11.03
CA SER A 413 16.56 -2.42 11.88
C SER A 413 16.30 -2.68 13.37
N CYS A 414 15.07 -3.11 13.75
CA CYS A 414 14.63 -3.32 15.14
C CYS A 414 14.62 -2.05 16.01
N GLU A 415 14.61 -0.86 15.39
CA GLU A 415 14.52 0.44 16.05
C GLU A 415 13.06 0.85 16.24
N TYR A 416 12.33 0.08 17.06
CA TYR A 416 10.87 0.19 17.19
C TYR A 416 10.36 1.57 17.61
N LYS A 417 11.15 2.32 18.42
CA LYS A 417 10.75 3.66 18.86
C LYS A 417 10.70 4.65 17.69
N LYS A 418 11.74 4.68 16.87
CA LYS A 418 11.82 5.54 15.68
C LYS A 418 10.80 5.11 14.63
N ALA A 419 10.65 3.80 14.43
CA ALA A 419 9.63 3.25 13.54
C ALA A 419 8.22 3.68 13.95
N ALA A 420 7.87 3.60 15.25
CA ALA A 420 6.58 4.05 15.76
C ALA A 420 6.35 5.54 15.49
N GLU A 421 7.32 6.39 15.79
CA GLU A 421 7.23 7.84 15.55
C GLU A 421 7.07 8.14 14.04
N GLY A 422 7.80 7.44 13.18
CA GLY A 422 7.68 7.58 11.72
C GLY A 422 6.30 7.16 11.17
N PHE A 423 5.75 6.03 11.63
CA PHE A 423 4.41 5.58 11.19
C PHE A 423 3.30 6.48 11.72
N ILE A 424 3.37 6.91 12.99
CA ILE A 424 2.35 7.78 13.61
C ILE A 424 2.28 9.14 12.94
N ASN A 425 3.43 9.70 12.57
CA ASN A 425 3.52 11.01 11.91
C ASN A 425 3.23 10.95 10.40
N THR A 426 2.98 9.76 9.85
CA THR A 426 2.67 9.62 8.42
C THR A 426 1.29 10.22 8.12
N ASP A 427 1.24 11.20 7.22
CA ASP A 427 0.00 11.88 6.88
C ASP A 427 -0.90 11.02 5.94
N PRO A 428 -2.24 10.99 6.16
CA PRO A 428 -3.19 10.25 5.32
C PRO A 428 -3.19 10.63 3.83
N SER A 429 -2.66 11.78 3.45
CA SER A 429 -2.59 12.24 2.05
C SER A 429 -1.80 11.32 1.11
N MET A 430 -0.95 10.44 1.64
CA MET A 430 -0.27 9.39 0.86
C MET A 430 -1.24 8.39 0.22
N THR A 431 -2.40 8.20 0.84
CA THR A 431 -3.38 7.17 0.50
C THR A 431 -4.55 7.70 -0.35
N GLN A 432 -4.62 9.04 -0.52
CA GLN A 432 -5.56 9.69 -1.43
C GLN A 432 -4.97 9.67 -2.85
N ALA A 433 -5.10 8.52 -3.52
CA ALA A 433 -5.00 8.46 -4.98
C ALA A 433 -5.96 9.49 -5.59
N LYS A 434 -5.55 10.21 -6.65
CA LYS A 434 -6.49 11.11 -7.32
C LYS A 434 -7.65 10.26 -7.85
N LEU A 435 -8.85 10.75 -7.60
CA LEU A 435 -10.14 10.09 -7.86
C LEU A 435 -10.36 9.68 -9.32
N ASP A 436 -9.57 10.24 -10.24
CA ASP A 436 -9.83 10.23 -11.69
C ASP A 436 -8.92 9.30 -12.50
N ASP A 437 -7.91 8.66 -11.90
CA ASP A 437 -7.01 7.75 -12.62
C ASP A 437 -6.77 6.41 -11.89
N PRO A 438 -7.38 5.30 -12.33
CA PRO A 438 -7.10 3.97 -11.76
C PRO A 438 -5.69 3.44 -12.04
N LEU A 439 -4.88 4.17 -12.83
CA LEU A 439 -3.46 3.95 -13.13
C LEU A 439 -2.55 5.00 -12.46
N ASP A 440 -3.02 5.72 -11.43
CA ASP A 440 -2.20 6.70 -10.69
C ASP A 440 -0.95 6.00 -10.10
N GLU A 441 0.17 6.04 -10.86
CA GLU A 441 1.49 5.51 -10.50
C GLU A 441 2.06 6.16 -9.22
N GLU A 442 1.32 7.10 -8.63
CA GLU A 442 1.64 7.81 -7.40
C GLU A 442 1.04 7.17 -6.13
N ALA A 443 0.22 6.12 -6.22
CA ALA A 443 -0.30 5.44 -5.03
C ALA A 443 0.80 4.61 -4.33
N PHE A 444 1.11 4.90 -3.06
CA PHE A 444 2.12 4.16 -2.28
C PHE A 444 1.62 2.79 -1.78
N ASN A 445 0.41 2.38 -2.19
CA ASN A 445 -0.20 1.10 -1.83
C ASN A 445 0.56 -0.11 -2.40
N GLU A 446 1.45 0.12 -3.38
CA GLU A 446 2.42 -0.87 -3.85
C GLU A 446 3.53 -1.16 -2.82
N VAL A 447 3.63 -0.42 -1.71
CA VAL A 447 4.63 -0.61 -0.67
C VAL A 447 3.98 -0.83 0.70
N LEU A 448 3.09 0.09 1.12
CA LEU A 448 2.36 0.01 2.39
C LEU A 448 0.91 0.45 2.22
N THR A 449 0.01 -0.31 2.83
CA THR A 449 -1.42 0.04 2.91
C THR A 449 -1.71 0.87 4.17
N PRO A 450 -2.84 1.60 4.22
CA PRO A 450 -3.28 2.31 5.43
C PRO A 450 -3.41 1.39 6.66
N ASN A 451 -3.84 0.14 6.46
CA ASN A 451 -3.95 -0.87 7.51
C ASN A 451 -2.57 -1.25 8.04
N ASP A 452 -1.57 -1.40 7.17
CA ASP A 452 -0.19 -1.73 7.57
C ASP A 452 0.40 -0.61 8.45
N ILE A 453 0.13 0.66 8.12
CA ILE A 453 0.57 1.79 8.94
C ILE A 453 -0.06 1.73 10.35
N ALA A 454 -1.35 1.37 10.43
CA ALA A 454 -2.04 1.21 11.70
C ALA A 454 -1.42 0.09 12.54
N VAL A 455 -1.20 -1.07 11.93
CA VAL A 455 -0.65 -2.26 12.61
C VAL A 455 0.80 -2.03 13.01
N TYR A 456 1.67 -1.62 12.08
CA TYR A 456 3.10 -1.45 12.36
C TYR A 456 3.34 -0.32 13.35
N GLY A 457 2.69 0.83 13.14
CA GLY A 457 2.77 1.96 14.08
C GLY A 457 2.28 1.58 15.47
N GLY A 458 1.16 0.88 15.57
CA GLY A 458 0.58 0.47 16.85
C GLY A 458 1.40 -0.59 17.58
N LEU A 459 1.90 -1.62 16.88
CA LEU A 459 2.74 -2.67 17.45
C LEU A 459 4.11 -2.14 17.90
N CYS A 460 4.75 -1.32 17.07
CA CYS A 460 6.01 -0.66 17.43
C CYS A 460 5.83 0.25 18.64
N ALA A 461 4.78 1.08 18.67
CA ALA A 461 4.48 1.94 19.81
C ALA A 461 4.24 1.11 21.08
N LEU A 462 3.48 0.01 20.98
CA LEU A 462 3.22 -0.88 22.11
C LEU A 462 4.51 -1.51 22.65
N ALA A 463 5.49 -1.81 21.79
CA ALA A 463 6.78 -2.33 22.21
C ALA A 463 7.69 -1.26 22.85
N SER A 464 7.66 0.00 22.39
CA SER A 464 8.66 1.00 22.79
C SER A 464 8.18 2.13 23.70
N PHE A 465 6.94 2.62 23.56
CA PHE A 465 6.48 3.85 24.23
C PHE A 465 6.05 3.66 25.67
N SER A 466 6.29 4.64 26.55
CA SER A 466 5.72 4.62 27.89
C SER A 466 4.19 4.68 27.89
N ARG A 467 3.54 4.39 29.03
CA ARG A 467 2.07 4.49 29.17
C ARG A 467 1.55 5.89 28.85
N SER A 468 2.29 6.93 29.23
CA SER A 468 1.97 8.34 28.93
C SER A 468 2.12 8.64 27.44
N GLU A 469 3.18 8.14 26.80
CA GLU A 469 3.38 8.30 25.36
C GLU A 469 2.33 7.54 24.53
N LEU A 470 1.93 6.34 24.94
CA LEU A 470 0.84 5.61 24.27
C LEU A 470 -0.49 6.37 24.33
N GLN A 471 -0.77 7.05 25.44
CA GLN A 471 -1.98 7.87 25.56
C GLN A 471 -1.89 9.11 24.65
N SER A 472 -0.86 9.93 24.85
CA SER A 472 -0.71 11.24 24.21
C SER A 472 -0.32 11.17 22.72
N LYS A 473 0.66 10.33 22.36
CA LYS A 473 1.21 10.23 20.99
C LYS A 473 0.44 9.25 20.11
N VAL A 474 -0.40 8.37 20.64
CA VAL A 474 -1.08 7.32 19.85
C VAL A 474 -2.60 7.44 19.90
N LEU A 475 -3.23 7.33 21.07
CA LEU A 475 -4.69 7.31 21.19
C LEU A 475 -5.33 8.71 21.02
N GLU A 476 -4.65 9.75 21.48
CA GLU A 476 -5.07 11.16 21.36
C GLU A 476 -4.58 11.83 20.07
N HIS A 477 -3.75 11.13 19.29
CA HIS A 477 -3.17 11.67 18.08
C HIS A 477 -4.21 11.81 16.96
N LYS A 478 -4.42 13.04 16.50
CA LYS A 478 -5.53 13.40 15.60
C LYS A 478 -5.53 12.65 14.26
N THR A 479 -4.35 12.46 13.65
CA THR A 479 -4.26 11.82 12.32
C THR A 479 -4.22 10.29 12.46
N PHE A 480 -3.34 9.78 13.32
CA PHE A 480 -3.13 8.35 13.53
C PHE A 480 -4.37 7.61 14.07
N ARG A 481 -5.24 8.31 14.80
CA ARG A 481 -6.53 7.75 15.22
C ARG A 481 -7.37 7.24 14.04
N ASN A 482 -7.33 7.92 12.90
CA ASN A 482 -8.07 7.51 11.70
C ASN A 482 -7.55 6.16 11.16
N TYR A 483 -6.24 5.91 11.25
CA TYR A 483 -5.66 4.61 10.89
C TYR A 483 -6.07 3.52 11.91
N LEU A 484 -6.08 3.85 13.21
CA LEU A 484 -6.51 2.92 14.26
C LEU A 484 -8.01 2.55 14.19
N GLU A 485 -8.83 3.34 13.49
CA GLU A 485 -10.22 2.99 13.22
C GLU A 485 -10.36 1.91 12.14
N LEU A 486 -9.38 1.79 11.24
CA LEU A 486 -9.30 0.68 10.29
C LEU A 486 -8.98 -0.63 11.02
N GLU A 487 -8.13 -0.57 12.05
CA GLU A 487 -7.70 -1.74 12.83
C GLU A 487 -8.06 -1.63 14.33
N PRO A 488 -9.34 -1.85 14.69
CA PRO A 488 -9.83 -1.63 16.06
C PRO A 488 -9.25 -2.60 17.10
N HIS A 489 -8.67 -3.72 16.66
CA HIS A 489 -8.06 -4.70 17.55
C HIS A 489 -6.74 -4.18 18.16
N ILE A 490 -5.88 -3.53 17.37
CA ILE A 490 -4.66 -2.86 17.84
C ILE A 490 -4.99 -1.73 18.82
N ARG A 491 -5.98 -0.90 18.47
CA ARG A 491 -6.47 0.17 19.35
C ARG A 491 -6.88 -0.38 20.72
N ARG A 492 -7.65 -1.49 20.72
CA ARG A 492 -8.06 -2.18 21.96
C ARG A 492 -6.88 -2.70 22.76
N ALA A 493 -5.90 -3.32 22.11
CA ALA A 493 -4.70 -3.83 22.77
C ALA A 493 -3.92 -2.71 23.47
N ILE A 494 -3.75 -1.56 22.80
CA ILE A 494 -3.10 -0.37 23.38
C ILE A 494 -3.92 0.17 24.57
N SER A 495 -5.24 0.28 24.44
CA SER A 495 -6.10 0.70 25.56
C SER A 495 -6.02 -0.25 26.75
N PHE A 496 -5.99 -1.57 26.52
CA PHE A 496 -5.84 -2.54 27.60
C PHE A 496 -4.49 -2.45 28.29
N PHE A 497 -3.41 -2.27 27.54
CA PHE A 497 -2.09 -2.04 28.09
C PHE A 497 -2.05 -0.78 28.98
N ILE A 498 -2.67 0.31 28.53
CA ILE A 498 -2.81 1.54 29.34
C ILE A 498 -3.71 1.31 30.55
N SER A 499 -4.75 0.47 30.49
CA SER A 499 -5.59 0.18 31.66
C SER A 499 -5.01 -0.86 32.63
N SER A 500 -3.74 -1.26 32.46
CA SER A 500 -3.08 -2.33 33.23
C SER A 500 -3.73 -3.72 33.09
N LYS A 501 -4.48 -3.95 32.01
CA LYS A 501 -5.09 -5.24 31.66
C LYS A 501 -4.18 -6.02 30.71
N TYR A 502 -3.02 -6.46 31.22
CA TYR A 502 -1.96 -7.05 30.39
C TYR A 502 -2.33 -8.40 29.77
N SER A 503 -3.05 -9.27 30.49
CA SER A 503 -3.51 -10.56 29.98
C SER A 503 -4.40 -10.41 28.74
N SER A 504 -5.39 -9.51 28.79
CA SER A 504 -6.28 -9.22 27.67
C SER A 504 -5.53 -8.59 26.49
N CYS A 505 -4.54 -7.74 26.74
CA CYS A 505 -3.69 -7.19 25.70
C CYS A 505 -2.90 -8.29 24.98
N LEU A 506 -2.19 -9.15 25.72
CA LEU A 506 -1.42 -10.25 25.16
C LEU A 506 -2.31 -11.27 24.45
N SER A 507 -3.50 -11.55 24.97
CA SER A 507 -4.49 -12.43 24.32
C SER A 507 -4.91 -11.91 22.95
N ILE A 508 -5.14 -10.60 22.78
CA ILE A 508 -5.42 -10.01 21.47
C ILE A 508 -4.23 -10.20 20.52
N LEU A 509 -3.01 -9.89 20.96
CA LEU A 509 -1.82 -10.03 20.12
C LEU A 509 -1.58 -11.50 19.70
N GLN A 510 -1.88 -12.45 20.58
CA GLN A 510 -1.78 -13.88 20.27
C GLN A 510 -2.90 -14.33 19.33
N GLY A 511 -4.11 -13.78 19.44
CA GLY A 511 -5.21 -14.08 18.52
C GLY A 511 -4.89 -13.73 17.06
N TRP A 512 -4.14 -12.65 16.84
CA TRP A 512 -3.72 -12.18 15.51
C TRP A 512 -2.32 -12.65 15.09
N ARG A 513 -1.68 -13.51 15.90
CA ARG A 513 -0.32 -14.01 15.65
C ARG A 513 -0.18 -14.65 14.25
N ALA A 514 -1.17 -15.44 13.84
CA ALA A 514 -1.13 -16.13 12.55
C ALA A 514 -1.11 -15.12 11.40
N ASP A 515 -1.96 -14.09 11.45
CA ASP A 515 -2.04 -13.08 10.40
C ASP A 515 -0.74 -12.25 10.31
N TYR A 516 -0.18 -11.86 11.45
CA TYR A 516 1.07 -11.07 11.47
C TYR A 516 2.31 -11.85 11.04
N LEU A 517 2.33 -13.18 11.22
CA LEU A 517 3.40 -14.03 10.71
C LEU A 517 3.33 -14.27 9.20
N LEU A 518 2.19 -13.95 8.58
CA LEU A 518 2.00 -14.03 7.13
C LEU A 518 2.26 -12.69 6.44
N ASP A 519 2.64 -11.66 7.18
CA ASP A 519 2.97 -10.36 6.62
C ASP A 519 4.46 -10.26 6.21
N ILE A 520 4.69 -9.68 5.04
CA ILE A 520 6.00 -9.58 4.38
C ILE A 520 7.05 -8.87 5.23
N TYR A 521 6.68 -7.77 5.88
CA TYR A 521 7.62 -6.91 6.61
C TYR A 521 7.62 -7.21 8.10
N LEU A 522 6.48 -7.65 8.63
CA LEU A 522 6.30 -7.91 10.05
C LEU A 522 6.80 -9.30 10.46
N GLN A 523 6.70 -10.32 9.61
CA GLN A 523 7.13 -11.69 9.92
C GLN A 523 8.51 -11.79 10.61
N PRO A 524 9.60 -11.19 10.09
CA PRO A 524 10.93 -11.35 10.70
C PRO A 524 11.09 -10.64 12.07
N CYS A 525 10.26 -9.66 12.37
CA CYS A 525 10.38 -8.83 13.58
C CYS A 525 9.26 -9.07 14.60
N PHE A 526 8.14 -9.68 14.20
CA PHE A 526 6.93 -9.82 15.04
C PHE A 526 7.21 -10.52 16.37
N LEU A 527 7.97 -11.62 16.35
CA LEU A 527 8.29 -12.37 17.57
C LEU A 527 9.10 -11.54 18.56
N LYS A 528 10.03 -10.71 18.07
CA LYS A 528 10.83 -9.81 18.90
C LYS A 528 9.98 -8.68 19.49
N ILE A 529 9.02 -8.18 18.72
CA ILE A 529 8.02 -7.20 19.18
C ILE A 529 7.20 -7.80 20.31
N LEU A 530 6.66 -9.01 20.13
CA LEU A 530 5.85 -9.70 21.13
C LEU A 530 6.64 -9.96 22.44
N GLU A 531 7.90 -10.41 22.32
CA GLU A 531 8.79 -10.59 23.47
C GLU A 531 9.05 -9.26 24.21
N LYS A 532 9.27 -8.16 23.49
CA LYS A 532 9.43 -6.82 24.10
C LYS A 532 8.16 -6.35 24.79
N VAL A 533 6.99 -6.50 24.16
CA VAL A 533 5.71 -6.12 24.76
C VAL A 533 5.45 -6.94 26.03
N ARG A 534 5.72 -8.24 26.00
CA ARG A 534 5.56 -9.13 27.16
C ARG A 534 6.47 -8.73 28.33
N ARG A 535 7.78 -8.57 28.09
CA ARG A 535 8.72 -8.10 29.11
C ARG A 535 8.32 -6.77 29.72
N LYS A 536 7.91 -5.82 28.88
CA LYS A 536 7.44 -4.50 29.32
C LYS A 536 6.15 -4.58 30.13
N ALA A 537 5.24 -5.49 29.79
CA ALA A 537 4.03 -5.74 30.56
C ALA A 537 4.36 -6.30 31.95
N ILE A 538 5.26 -7.28 32.04
CA ILE A 538 5.74 -7.86 33.31
C ILE A 538 6.40 -6.77 34.17
N HIS A 539 7.30 -5.97 33.59
CA HIS A 539 7.93 -4.86 34.30
C HIS A 539 6.90 -3.86 34.85
N GLN A 540 5.96 -3.39 34.01
CA GLN A 540 4.94 -2.44 34.48
C GLN A 540 3.96 -3.03 35.49
N TYR A 541 3.67 -4.33 35.39
CA TYR A 541 2.86 -5.02 36.39
C TYR A 541 3.58 -5.05 37.74
N PHE A 542 4.90 -5.27 37.75
CA PHE A 542 5.68 -5.41 38.99
C PHE A 542 6.01 -4.08 39.68
N VAL A 543 6.28 -3.00 38.93
CA VAL A 543 6.67 -1.68 39.48
C VAL A 543 5.87 -1.18 40.69
N PRO A 544 4.52 -1.31 40.77
CA PRO A 544 3.77 -0.84 41.94
C PRO A 544 3.88 -1.74 43.19
N PHE A 545 4.51 -2.92 43.10
CA PHE A 545 4.59 -3.89 44.19
C PHE A 545 6.00 -3.96 44.79
N SER A 546 6.08 -4.12 46.11
CA SER A 546 7.34 -4.40 46.82
C SER A 546 7.70 -5.88 46.79
N CYS A 547 6.69 -6.76 46.84
CA CYS A 547 6.84 -8.21 46.70
C CYS A 547 5.62 -8.81 45.98
N VAL A 548 5.86 -9.83 45.15
CA VAL A 548 4.81 -10.56 44.42
C VAL A 548 5.14 -12.05 44.45
N THR A 549 4.15 -12.91 44.68
CA THR A 549 4.35 -14.37 44.61
C THR A 549 4.44 -14.82 43.15
N LEU A 550 5.32 -15.77 42.84
CA LEU A 550 5.48 -16.26 41.46
C LEU A 550 4.18 -16.89 40.90
N GLU A 551 3.34 -17.47 41.76
CA GLU A 551 2.05 -18.04 41.37
C GLU A 551 1.04 -16.99 40.91
N THR A 552 0.95 -15.86 41.61
CA THR A 552 0.03 -14.78 41.21
C THR A 552 0.47 -14.14 39.90
N LEU A 553 1.78 -13.99 39.71
CA LEU A 553 2.36 -13.51 38.46
C LEU A 553 2.12 -14.51 37.31
N ALA A 554 2.36 -15.80 37.54
CA ALA A 554 2.11 -16.86 36.57
C ALA A 554 0.63 -16.90 36.13
N HIS A 555 -0.30 -16.79 37.09
CA HIS A 555 -1.73 -16.69 36.81
C HIS A 555 -2.08 -15.42 36.01
N ALA A 556 -1.53 -14.26 36.37
CA ALA A 556 -1.78 -13.00 35.68
C ALA A 556 -1.33 -13.01 34.21
N PHE A 557 -0.26 -13.75 33.88
CA PHE A 557 0.28 -13.87 32.53
C PHE A 557 -0.07 -15.17 31.82
N THR A 558 -0.97 -15.98 32.41
CA THR A 558 -1.44 -17.27 31.87
C THR A 558 -0.29 -18.19 31.47
N THR A 559 0.71 -18.32 32.34
CA THR A 559 1.90 -19.17 32.15
C THR A 559 2.13 -20.07 33.36
N ASP A 560 2.97 -21.09 33.19
CA ASP A 560 3.45 -21.92 34.29
C ASP A 560 4.53 -21.20 35.12
N VAL A 561 4.68 -21.64 36.37
CA VAL A 561 5.62 -21.04 37.33
C VAL A 561 7.07 -21.21 36.87
N SER A 562 7.43 -22.37 36.32
CA SER A 562 8.78 -22.64 35.81
C SER A 562 9.17 -21.74 34.64
N THR A 563 8.27 -21.55 33.67
CA THR A 563 8.54 -20.68 32.52
C THR A 563 8.68 -19.23 32.94
N ILE A 564 7.82 -18.74 33.85
CA ILE A 564 7.93 -17.34 34.28
C ILE A 564 9.17 -17.08 35.13
N GLU A 565 9.61 -18.04 35.95
CA GLU A 565 10.86 -17.95 36.70
C GLU A 565 12.08 -17.85 35.76
N LEU A 566 12.11 -18.67 34.70
CA LEU A 566 13.15 -18.59 33.66
C LEU A 566 13.11 -17.24 32.93
N GLU A 567 11.92 -16.77 32.56
CA GLU A 567 11.72 -15.48 31.87
C GLU A 567 12.21 -14.31 32.74
N LEU A 568 11.82 -14.27 34.02
CA LEU A 568 12.27 -13.26 34.98
C LEU A 568 13.78 -13.30 35.19
N THR A 569 14.37 -14.49 35.29
CA THR A 569 15.83 -14.66 35.41
C THR A 569 16.54 -14.06 34.21
N GLN A 570 16.03 -14.27 32.99
CA GLN A 570 16.58 -13.68 31.78
C GLN A 570 16.41 -12.15 31.77
N MET A 571 15.26 -11.64 32.22
CA MET A 571 15.01 -10.20 32.32
C MET A 571 15.96 -9.50 33.30
N ILE A 572 16.20 -10.10 34.47
CA ILE A 572 17.14 -9.58 35.47
C ILE A 572 18.58 -9.59 34.93
N LYS A 573 19.00 -10.70 34.30
CA LYS A 573 20.34 -10.79 33.68
C LYS A 573 20.56 -9.75 32.57
N ARG A 574 19.53 -9.44 31.80
CA ARG A 574 19.57 -8.42 30.74
C ARG A 574 19.53 -6.98 31.29
N GLY A 575 19.16 -6.79 32.55
CA GLY A 575 18.93 -5.48 33.15
C GLY A 575 17.59 -4.84 32.77
N ASP A 576 16.66 -5.63 32.22
CA ASP A 576 15.30 -5.15 31.86
C ASP A 576 14.39 -4.99 33.09
N LEU A 577 14.70 -5.72 34.18
CA LEU A 577 13.93 -5.73 35.43
C LEU A 577 14.88 -5.67 36.61
N ASP A 578 14.73 -4.63 37.44
CA ASP A 578 15.44 -4.50 38.70
C ASP A 578 14.64 -5.21 39.80
N ALA A 579 14.92 -6.50 40.01
CA ALA A 579 14.25 -7.36 40.98
C ALA A 579 15.15 -8.49 41.45
N ARG A 580 14.81 -9.12 42.58
CA ARG A 580 15.46 -10.32 43.11
C ARG A 580 14.44 -11.45 43.24
N ILE A 581 14.83 -12.66 42.86
CA ILE A 581 13.99 -13.86 43.00
C ILE A 581 14.42 -14.59 44.27
N ASP A 582 13.48 -14.84 45.16
CA ASP A 582 13.63 -15.76 46.29
C ASP A 582 13.13 -17.16 45.87
N PRO A 583 14.02 -18.14 45.66
CA PRO A 583 13.62 -19.46 45.21
C PRO A 583 12.97 -20.32 46.31
N VAL A 584 13.19 -19.99 47.59
CA VAL A 584 12.65 -20.75 48.72
C VAL A 584 11.19 -20.40 48.92
N ASP A 585 10.90 -19.11 49.10
CA ASP A 585 9.55 -18.62 49.34
C ASP A 585 8.76 -18.36 48.04
N ARG A 586 9.42 -18.53 46.88
CA ARG A 586 8.87 -18.30 45.54
C ARG A 586 8.32 -16.88 45.38
N LEU A 587 9.11 -15.90 45.80
CA LEU A 587 8.79 -14.48 45.77
C LEU A 587 9.66 -13.72 44.77
N LEU A 588 9.06 -12.75 44.09
CA LEU A 588 9.77 -11.71 43.35
C LEU A 588 9.80 -10.45 44.22
N LEU A 589 10.99 -10.02 44.62
CA LEU A 589 11.24 -8.94 45.55
C LEU A 589 11.80 -7.71 44.84
N ALA A 590 11.24 -6.54 45.14
CA ALA A 590 11.79 -5.28 44.66
C ALA A 590 13.09 -5.01 45.44
N PRO A 591 14.16 -4.57 44.77
CA PRO A 591 15.41 -4.24 45.44
C PRO A 591 15.14 -3.09 46.43
N GLN A 592 15.63 -3.26 47.66
CA GLN A 592 15.68 -2.16 48.63
C GLN A 592 16.61 -1.08 48.07
N ALA A 593 16.05 0.05 47.65
CA ALA A 593 16.82 1.16 47.09
C ALA A 593 17.56 1.89 48.22
N GLU A 594 18.75 1.42 48.56
CA GLU A 594 19.64 2.12 49.50
C GLU A 594 20.32 3.31 48.78
N THR A 595 19.55 4.38 48.58
CA THR A 595 19.97 5.59 47.85
C THR A 595 21.23 6.23 48.45
N ARG A 596 21.33 6.24 49.79
CA ARG A 596 22.49 6.77 50.51
C ARG A 596 23.75 5.96 50.25
N GLY A 597 23.67 4.63 50.23
CA GLY A 597 24.81 3.75 49.99
C GLY A 597 25.40 3.96 48.60
N LYS A 598 24.54 3.96 47.57
CA LYS A 598 24.95 4.21 46.17
C LYS A 598 25.63 5.57 45.98
N VAL A 599 25.05 6.63 46.56
CA VAL A 599 25.64 7.99 46.48
C VAL A 599 27.00 8.04 47.18
N HIS A 600 27.14 7.38 48.33
CA HIS A 600 28.40 7.32 49.06
C HIS A 600 29.47 6.55 48.28
N GLU A 601 29.11 5.42 47.69
CA GLU A 601 30.00 4.61 46.86
C GLU A 601 30.48 5.38 45.62
N GLN A 602 29.57 6.03 44.89
CA GLN A 602 29.91 6.88 43.74
C GLN A 602 30.82 8.06 44.13
N ALA A 603 30.55 8.71 45.26
CA ALA A 603 31.40 9.79 45.77
C ALA A 603 32.81 9.28 46.12
N MET A 604 32.91 8.10 46.73
CA MET A 604 34.19 7.46 47.05
C MET A 604 34.98 7.05 45.80
N GLU A 605 34.30 6.53 44.77
CA GLU A 605 34.92 6.19 43.49
C GLU A 605 35.45 7.45 42.79
N THR A 606 34.64 8.50 42.71
CA THR A 606 35.03 9.79 42.15
C THR A 606 36.22 10.40 42.89
N ALA A 607 36.25 10.30 44.22
CA ALA A 607 37.36 10.79 45.04
C ALA A 607 38.65 10.00 44.79
N LYS A 608 38.58 8.67 44.66
CA LYS A 608 39.73 7.82 44.30
C LYS A 608 40.27 8.16 42.93
N ASP A 609 39.39 8.35 41.94
CA ASP A 609 39.79 8.74 40.60
C ASP A 609 40.43 10.12 40.54
N TYR A 610 39.87 11.08 41.27
CA TYR A 610 40.48 12.41 41.40
C TYR A 610 41.88 12.32 42.01
N GLY A 611 42.05 11.54 43.10
CA GLY A 611 43.35 11.30 43.72
C GLY A 611 44.36 10.67 42.77
N ARG A 612 43.94 9.66 42.00
CA ARG A 612 44.77 9.00 40.98
C ARG A 612 45.21 9.97 39.88
N ILE A 613 44.27 10.76 39.34
CA ILE A 613 44.56 11.74 38.29
C ILE A 613 45.49 12.85 38.81
N ALA A 614 45.27 13.34 40.02
CA ALA A 614 46.13 14.34 40.65
C ALA A 614 47.56 13.81 40.81
N HIS A 615 47.71 12.57 41.29
CA HIS A 615 49.03 11.93 41.42
C HIS A 615 49.74 11.78 40.06
N LEU A 616 49.02 11.34 39.03
CA LEU A 616 49.56 11.24 37.67
C LEU A 616 49.99 12.61 37.11
N ARG A 617 49.23 13.68 37.40
CA ARG A 617 49.59 15.05 36.99
C ARG A 617 50.86 15.55 37.68
N VAL A 618 50.98 15.32 38.99
CA VAL A 618 52.18 15.68 39.75
C VAL A 618 53.40 14.91 39.22
N LEU A 619 53.25 13.60 38.98
CA LEU A 619 54.31 12.78 38.37
C LEU A 619 54.71 13.32 37.00
N ARG A 620 53.73 13.69 36.15
CA ARG A 620 54.00 14.27 34.83
C ARG A 620 54.76 15.60 34.94
N MET A 621 54.39 16.47 35.87
CA MET A 621 55.10 17.73 36.13
C MET A 621 56.55 17.46 36.59
N ALA A 622 56.74 16.48 37.48
CA ALA A 622 58.08 16.08 37.93
C ALA A 622 58.94 15.52 36.78
N MET A 623 58.37 14.69 35.91
CA MET A 623 59.06 14.18 34.71
C MET A 623 59.46 15.29 33.74
N LEU A 624 58.57 16.28 33.53
CA LEU A 624 58.87 17.46 32.70
C LEU A 624 60.02 18.29 33.30
N ASN A 625 59.99 18.54 34.61
CA ASN A 625 61.07 19.26 35.31
C ASN A 625 62.41 18.50 35.26
N ALA A 626 62.38 17.17 35.25
CA ALA A 626 63.56 16.33 35.10
C ALA A 626 64.06 16.21 33.65
N GLY A 627 63.41 16.88 32.69
CA GLY A 627 63.77 16.82 31.27
C GLY A 627 63.44 15.49 30.59
N LEU A 628 62.61 14.64 31.22
CA LEU A 628 62.17 13.34 30.69
C LEU A 628 60.98 13.52 29.74
N GLU A 629 61.18 14.33 28.71
CA GLU A 629 60.19 14.56 27.65
C GLU A 629 60.51 13.72 26.41
N VAL A 630 59.51 12.99 25.92
CA VAL A 630 59.56 12.41 24.58
C VAL A 630 59.27 13.55 23.61
N LYS A 631 60.31 14.13 23.03
CA LYS A 631 60.16 15.10 21.93
C LYS A 631 59.53 14.36 20.75
N PRO A 632 58.48 14.91 20.11
CA PRO A 632 57.95 14.33 18.90
C PRO A 632 59.08 14.28 17.86
N THR A 633 59.45 13.08 17.42
CA THR A 633 60.46 12.89 16.38
C THR A 633 60.02 13.63 15.13
N ARG A 634 60.85 14.56 14.65
CA ARG A 634 60.53 15.43 13.52
C ARG A 634 60.64 14.75 12.15
N ASP A 635 60.80 13.43 12.12
CA ASP A 635 61.01 12.68 10.88
C ASP A 635 59.84 11.76 10.54
N ARG A 636 59.24 12.10 9.39
CA ARG A 636 58.20 11.44 8.56
C ARG A 636 56.74 11.64 8.95
N PRO A 637 55.91 12.25 8.07
CA PRO A 637 54.48 12.02 8.09
C PRO A 637 54.23 10.57 7.64
N ALA A 638 53.68 9.74 8.53
CA ALA A 638 53.05 8.50 8.12
C ALA A 638 51.76 8.85 7.35
N PRO A 639 51.45 8.17 6.22
CA PRO A 639 50.18 8.38 5.55
C PRO A 639 49.08 7.76 6.43
N GLY A 640 48.17 8.59 6.96
CA GLY A 640 46.86 8.11 7.44
C GLY A 640 46.49 8.29 8.91
N THR A 641 47.18 9.09 9.71
CA THR A 641 46.69 9.47 11.05
C THR A 641 46.38 10.96 11.13
N MET A 642 45.07 11.27 11.18
CA MET A 642 44.57 12.61 11.48
C MET A 642 45.05 13.05 12.87
N PRO A 643 45.41 14.33 13.06
CA PRO A 643 45.74 14.85 14.38
C PRO A 643 44.49 14.83 15.26
N VAL A 644 44.56 14.13 16.39
CA VAL A 644 43.57 14.28 17.46
C VAL A 644 43.87 15.60 18.14
N GLU A 645 43.08 16.63 17.82
CA GLU A 645 43.00 17.83 18.66
C GLU A 645 42.65 17.40 20.10
N PRO A 646 43.34 17.91 21.13
CA PRO A 646 42.86 17.77 22.49
C PRO A 646 41.57 18.59 22.61
N MET A 647 40.42 17.90 22.59
CA MET A 647 39.13 18.50 22.96
C MET A 647 39.17 18.92 24.43
N PHE A 648 39.64 20.14 24.65
CA PHE A 648 39.42 20.94 25.83
C PHE A 648 38.47 22.07 25.45
N ASN A 649 37.16 21.78 25.47
CA ASN A 649 36.09 22.74 25.70
C ASN A 649 35.29 22.13 26.85
N GLY A 650 35.31 22.68 28.06
CA GLY A 650 34.94 24.06 28.34
C GLY A 650 33.54 24.03 28.94
N LEU A 651 33.45 23.62 30.20
CA LEU A 651 32.31 23.89 31.06
C LEU A 651 32.14 25.41 31.11
N ASN A 652 31.19 25.94 30.35
CA ASN A 652 30.80 27.33 30.44
C ASN A 652 29.89 27.47 31.68
N SER A 653 30.49 27.92 32.77
CA SER A 653 29.81 28.51 33.91
C SER A 653 29.26 29.89 33.50
N GLY A 654 27.94 30.06 33.50
CA GLY A 654 27.34 31.36 33.25
C GLY A 654 25.85 31.32 32.93
N ASP A 655 25.03 30.87 33.90
CA ASP A 655 23.64 31.35 34.00
C ASP A 655 23.13 31.18 35.44
N LEU A 656 23.70 31.98 36.35
CA LEU A 656 23.04 32.37 37.59
C LEU A 656 22.65 33.83 37.42
N GLY A 657 21.41 34.04 36.96
CA GLY A 657 20.77 35.34 36.96
C GLY A 657 20.70 35.89 38.39
N GLY A 658 21.20 37.10 38.56
CA GLY A 658 21.02 37.87 39.78
C GLY A 658 19.57 38.26 39.98
N VAL A 659 19.05 38.01 41.19
CA VAL A 659 17.95 38.78 41.76
C VAL A 659 18.51 39.40 43.04
N GLY A 660 18.51 40.72 43.07
CA GLY A 660 19.28 41.54 44.00
C GLY A 660 18.81 41.47 45.45
N SER A 661 19.79 41.54 46.36
CA SER A 661 19.60 42.01 47.72
C SER A 661 19.65 43.53 47.73
N GLY A 662 18.49 44.18 47.77
CA GLY A 662 18.36 45.56 48.24
C GLY A 662 18.42 45.58 49.77
N ARG A 663 19.30 46.40 50.33
CA ARG A 663 19.16 46.89 51.70
C ARG A 663 18.06 47.96 51.70
N PHE A 664 16.93 47.66 52.35
CA PHE A 664 16.18 48.46 53.33
C PHE A 664 14.81 47.81 53.55
#